data_AF-A0A813ZXZ8-F1
#
_entry.id   AF-A0A813ZXZ8-F1
#
_cell.length_a   1.000
_cell.length_b   1.000
_cell.length_c   1.000
_cell.angle_alpha   90.00
_cell.angle_beta   90.00
_cell.angle_gamma   90.00
#
_symmetry.space_group_name_H-M   'P 1'
#
loop_
_entity.id
_entity.type
_entity.pdbx_description
1 polymer ?
#
loop_
_entity_poly.entity_id
_entity_poly.type
_entity_poly.pdbx_seq_one_letter_code
_entity_poly.pdbx_strand_id
1 'polypeptide(L)'
;MWYRLLKLLFQITLFFIWTFTLIYLIFLSIVVFILFNICLTIFLFWFILTLIGWSIALIPILIFVYIPWYRRQCRLWTINNRQSRLSVAFFHPYCNHTSGRERILWSTIESILERYKNDIQIIIYTGNINIESEENIFQHVHQNFDINIKDYKSSITFVYLRSQFLLEEKYYKICNLWGRNIGSIIVGFEALIRFIPDIYIDSTGYAFTYPSFYYFASIPIISYIHTPTITNDQLAQINEQYRTDKSFINLIELLYYRIFGYMYGWCGRCSNIVCCNSSWTKQHIKSIWKSNSIYLLYPPCDVTQSLEVPFMNENKKIISLGQFRLEKNHELQIRAFYELLQRKNEYQQQLKLILIGSIRHNEDQEYVKQLQILVNDLNLMDNIEFKFNISFTELKGELNQTVIGLHTMRNESFGIGIVEMMAAGIIVVAHKSAGPKMDIIDEGHTGFLAVDIDSYATKMQQILEMNTEERRQMQEEAYLNMASKVIGKCEKDFIIQCLRDRQRLDHRLPFVTRDVKIDFREEYGSVTVSLGLTKVLAHTSCKVVKPKETRANEGRLRLQLKNSHTMMFNFETGRQAQWTTLMSRQLLQNIRDSGCVDMESLCILAHEHVWEISVNLHVLDYDGNILDCANLAALCALAHFRYPAVTVIGTDVHVHSTTERNPQPIRILHFPIIISFALFQNGEHMLIDACEAEEKVMEGLFAVGMNQHKELSTLTMLGEICLSRDQVQNLDCSFDDANSNPNYGEINQLGGIFVNGRPLPTPIRLQIIEMSNSGVRPCDISRRLKVSHGCVSKILTRYHETGSVLPGAIGGSKPRVTTPNVVGRIRDYKIKDPGMFAWEIREKLLLDNICDKCNVPSVSSISRILRNKIGPLSQPYNDNEGGNSEQSDSNSSVNIPSSDEFTCKIEPPTWPSYDQSYHHRYLYPTVSYHQQKQQFETAMKSSYINENSESNLSHIDHYQNSTVNNTNNYTPFFNTFPYTQTSHLSGMIPYYSSSYALSLAPQAS
;
A
#
# COMPACT_ATOMS: atom_id res chain seq x y z
N MET A 1 81.41 -104.87 23.91
CA MET A 1 81.78 -103.68 23.10
C MET A 1 80.67 -103.26 22.14
N TRP A 2 80.17 -104.17 21.29
CA TRP A 2 79.06 -103.94 20.35
C TRP A 2 77.78 -103.33 20.95
N TYR A 3 77.35 -103.79 22.13
CA TYR A 3 76.16 -103.24 22.81
C TYR A 3 76.31 -101.75 23.22
N ARG A 4 77.53 -101.32 23.59
CA ARG A 4 77.79 -99.91 23.93
C ARG A 4 77.79 -99.03 22.68
N LEU A 5 78.27 -99.55 21.55
CA LEU A 5 78.27 -98.83 20.27
C LEU A 5 76.84 -98.64 19.74
N LEU A 6 76.01 -99.68 19.82
CA LEU A 6 74.61 -99.65 19.39
C LEU A 6 73.78 -98.67 20.24
N LYS A 7 74.02 -98.65 21.56
CA LYS A 7 73.35 -97.73 22.49
C LYS A 7 73.75 -96.27 22.24
N LEU A 8 75.03 -96.02 21.93
CA LEU A 8 75.51 -94.69 21.57
C LEU A 8 74.91 -94.22 20.23
N LEU A 9 74.88 -95.09 19.21
CA LEU A 9 74.25 -94.80 17.92
C LEU A 9 72.75 -94.49 18.08
N PHE A 10 72.04 -95.26 18.90
CA PHE A 10 70.62 -95.03 19.17
C PHE A 10 70.36 -93.72 19.94
N GLN A 11 71.24 -93.35 20.88
CA GLN A 11 71.14 -92.06 21.58
C GLN A 11 71.46 -90.88 20.66
N ILE A 12 72.42 -91.03 19.75
CA ILE A 12 72.77 -89.99 18.77
C ILE A 12 71.63 -89.81 17.77
N THR A 13 71.04 -90.89 17.25
CA THR A 13 69.88 -90.77 16.34
C THR A 13 68.66 -90.17 17.04
N LEU A 14 68.38 -90.54 18.30
CA LEU A 14 67.32 -89.88 19.08
C LEU A 14 67.60 -88.39 19.29
N PHE A 15 68.84 -88.01 19.58
CA PHE A 15 69.23 -86.61 19.73
C PHE A 15 69.08 -85.81 18.43
N PHE A 16 69.45 -86.39 17.29
CA PHE A 16 69.23 -85.76 15.98
C PHE A 16 67.75 -85.64 15.64
N ILE A 17 66.93 -86.65 15.92
CA ILE A 17 65.47 -86.58 15.71
C ILE A 17 64.85 -85.51 16.63
N TRP A 18 65.28 -85.44 17.89
CA TRP A 18 64.76 -84.47 18.86
C TRP A 18 65.16 -83.02 18.51
N THR A 19 66.40 -82.81 18.05
CA THR A 19 66.85 -81.49 17.59
C THR A 19 66.19 -81.07 16.27
N PHE A 20 66.02 -81.97 15.30
CA PHE A 20 65.30 -81.67 14.06
C PHE A 20 63.82 -81.39 14.31
N THR A 21 63.15 -82.14 15.19
CA THR A 21 61.75 -81.88 15.55
C THR A 21 61.60 -80.56 16.32
N LEU A 22 62.52 -80.22 17.21
CA LEU A 22 62.54 -78.92 17.90
C LEU A 22 62.75 -77.76 16.91
N ILE A 23 63.70 -77.87 15.99
CA ILE A 23 63.95 -76.84 14.96
C ILE A 23 62.73 -76.70 14.03
N TYR A 24 62.10 -77.81 13.65
CA TYR A 24 60.89 -77.80 12.83
C TYR A 24 59.71 -77.14 13.56
N LEU A 25 59.52 -77.41 14.85
CA LEU A 25 58.49 -76.77 15.68
C LEU A 25 58.74 -75.27 15.87
N ILE A 26 60.00 -74.85 16.06
CA ILE A 26 60.37 -73.43 16.15
C ILE A 26 60.12 -72.74 14.79
N PHE A 27 60.51 -73.36 13.67
CA PHE A 27 60.27 -72.83 12.35
C PHE A 27 58.76 -72.71 12.04
N LEU A 28 57.98 -73.73 12.38
CA LEU A 28 56.52 -73.71 12.22
C LEU A 28 55.88 -72.61 13.07
N SER A 29 56.33 -72.43 14.32
CA SER A 29 55.88 -71.36 15.21
C SER A 29 56.18 -69.97 14.63
N ILE A 30 57.38 -69.76 14.09
CA ILE A 30 57.77 -68.50 13.44
C ILE A 30 56.92 -68.23 12.20
N VAL A 31 56.68 -69.25 11.35
CA VAL A 31 55.84 -69.11 10.15
C VAL A 31 54.40 -68.78 10.54
N VAL A 32 53.82 -69.46 11.54
CA VAL A 32 52.48 -69.16 12.05
C VAL A 32 52.42 -67.75 12.63
N PHE A 33 53.45 -67.31 13.36
CA PHE A 33 53.52 -65.95 13.90
C PHE A 33 53.59 -64.89 12.80
N ILE A 34 54.39 -65.11 11.75
CA ILE A 34 54.48 -64.20 10.59
C ILE A 34 53.14 -64.13 9.85
N LEU A 35 52.52 -65.28 9.56
CA LEU A 35 51.21 -65.33 8.89
C LEU A 35 50.12 -64.65 9.72
N PHE A 36 50.12 -64.84 11.04
CA PHE A 36 49.19 -64.16 11.93
C PHE A 36 49.36 -62.63 11.89
N ASN A 37 50.59 -62.12 11.91
CA ASN A 37 50.86 -60.68 11.83
C ASN A 37 50.50 -60.10 10.45
N ILE A 38 50.72 -60.84 9.35
CA ILE A 38 50.29 -60.41 8.01
C ILE A 38 48.76 -60.35 7.93
N CYS A 39 48.04 -61.36 8.44
CA CYS A 39 46.58 -61.33 8.50
C CYS A 39 46.07 -60.17 9.37
N LEU A 40 46.73 -59.88 10.49
CA LEU A 40 46.37 -58.78 11.38
C LEU A 40 46.58 -57.41 10.73
N THR A 41 47.68 -57.21 9.99
CA THR A 41 47.92 -55.93 9.28
C THR A 41 46.96 -55.72 8.13
N ILE A 42 46.62 -56.77 7.37
CA ILE A 42 45.58 -56.71 6.34
C ILE A 42 44.23 -56.38 6.97
N PHE A 43 43.86 -57.03 8.07
CA PHE A 43 42.62 -56.75 8.78
C PHE A 43 42.55 -55.29 9.27
N LEU A 44 43.61 -54.79 9.90
CA LEU A 44 43.69 -53.40 10.36
C LEU A 44 43.60 -52.40 9.21
N PHE A 45 44.24 -52.68 8.07
CA PHE A 45 44.15 -51.82 6.88
C PHE A 45 42.72 -51.71 6.37
N TRP A 46 42.02 -52.84 6.20
CA TRP A 46 40.61 -52.85 5.77
C TRP A 46 39.67 -52.24 6.82
N PHE A 47 39.96 -52.42 8.11
CA PHE A 47 39.21 -51.78 9.20
C PHE A 47 39.33 -50.25 9.17
N ILE A 48 40.54 -49.71 8.93
CA ILE A 48 40.75 -48.27 8.78
C ILE A 48 40.05 -47.75 7.51
N LEU A 49 40.15 -48.47 6.40
CA LEU A 49 39.54 -48.06 5.12
C LEU A 49 38.01 -48.03 5.22
N THR A 50 37.41 -48.98 5.95
CA THR A 50 35.97 -48.99 6.22
C THR A 50 35.57 -47.87 7.19
N LEU A 51 36.34 -47.59 8.24
CA LEU A 51 36.10 -46.42 9.11
C LEU A 51 36.20 -45.09 8.36
N ILE A 52 37.15 -44.95 7.43
CA ILE A 52 37.25 -43.78 6.55
C ILE A 52 36.03 -43.72 5.63
N GLY A 53 35.62 -44.84 5.03
CA GLY A 53 34.40 -44.90 4.21
C GLY A 53 33.14 -44.52 4.99
N TRP A 54 32.97 -45.04 6.21
CA TRP A 54 31.86 -44.69 7.10
C TRP A 54 31.90 -43.24 7.54
N SER A 55 33.06 -42.67 7.85
CA SER A 55 33.17 -41.25 8.19
C SER A 55 32.87 -40.34 6.98
N ILE A 56 33.34 -40.69 5.77
CA ILE A 56 32.98 -39.99 4.52
C ILE A 56 31.48 -40.10 4.22
N ALA A 57 30.81 -41.19 4.59
CA ALA A 57 29.37 -41.35 4.39
C ALA A 57 28.52 -40.70 5.49
N LEU A 58 28.94 -40.82 6.76
CA LEU A 58 28.19 -40.33 7.93
C LEU A 58 28.35 -38.83 8.15
N ILE A 59 29.52 -38.24 7.86
CA ILE A 59 29.73 -36.80 8.02
C ILE A 59 28.77 -35.99 7.14
N PRO A 60 28.58 -36.29 5.84
CA PRO A 60 27.57 -35.63 5.02
C PRO A 60 26.14 -35.87 5.51
N ILE A 61 25.80 -37.09 5.95
CA ILE A 61 24.47 -37.37 6.51
C ILE A 61 24.24 -36.56 7.79
N LEU A 62 25.25 -36.45 8.66
CA LEU A 62 25.18 -35.66 9.87
C LEU A 62 25.04 -34.16 9.55
N ILE A 63 25.86 -33.63 8.63
CA ILE A 63 25.93 -32.20 8.29
C ILE A 63 24.75 -31.74 7.43
N PHE A 64 24.32 -32.54 6.45
CA PHE A 64 23.30 -32.14 5.48
C PHE A 64 21.91 -32.70 5.79
N VAL A 65 21.78 -33.72 6.66
CA VAL A 65 20.48 -34.31 7.01
C VAL A 65 20.17 -34.10 8.50
N TYR A 66 21.03 -34.58 9.41
CA TYR A 66 20.72 -34.59 10.83
C TYR A 66 20.75 -33.20 11.48
N ILE A 67 21.80 -32.40 11.25
CA ILE A 67 21.93 -31.05 11.84
C ILE A 67 20.80 -30.10 11.35
N PRO A 68 20.49 -30.03 10.04
CA PRO A 68 19.34 -29.26 9.55
C PRO A 68 18.01 -29.76 10.09
N TRP A 69 17.80 -31.09 10.15
CA TRP A 69 16.60 -31.67 10.72
C TRP A 69 16.45 -31.32 12.21
N TYR A 70 17.49 -31.50 13.01
CA TYR A 70 17.50 -31.17 14.44
C TYR A 70 17.26 -29.67 14.67
N ARG A 71 17.95 -28.80 13.93
CA ARG A 71 17.74 -27.35 14.01
C ARG A 71 16.35 -26.92 13.57
N ARG A 72 15.77 -27.58 12.56
CA ARG A 72 14.36 -27.40 12.17
C ARG A 72 13.41 -27.80 13.29
N GLN A 73 13.64 -28.92 13.97
CA GLN A 73 12.82 -29.33 15.11
C GLN A 73 12.93 -28.34 16.28
N CYS A 74 14.15 -27.88 16.60
CA CYS A 74 14.35 -26.82 17.59
C CYS A 74 13.63 -25.53 17.18
N ARG A 75 13.65 -25.14 15.91
CA ARG A 75 12.93 -23.95 15.42
C ARG A 75 11.42 -24.10 15.56
N LEU A 76 10.84 -25.22 15.16
CA LEU A 76 9.40 -25.48 15.31
C LEU A 76 9.00 -25.40 16.78
N TRP A 77 9.86 -25.87 17.68
CA TRP A 77 9.68 -25.73 19.13
C TRP A 77 9.78 -24.27 19.61
N THR A 78 10.76 -23.50 19.15
CA THR A 78 10.92 -22.07 19.50
C THR A 78 9.79 -21.19 18.96
N ILE A 79 9.32 -21.45 17.74
CA ILE A 79 8.18 -20.72 17.13
C ILE A 79 6.90 -21.03 17.89
N ASN A 80 6.64 -22.30 18.21
CA ASN A 80 5.43 -22.70 18.92
C ASN A 80 5.39 -22.20 20.38
N ASN A 81 6.55 -21.94 20.98
CA ASN A 81 6.66 -21.46 22.36
C ASN A 81 6.96 -19.95 22.50
N ARG A 82 7.07 -19.19 21.40
CA ARG A 82 7.32 -17.75 21.44
C ARG A 82 6.00 -16.98 21.61
N GLN A 83 5.89 -16.24 22.70
CA GLN A 83 4.88 -15.20 22.92
C GLN A 83 5.27 -13.83 22.30
N SER A 84 6.35 -13.75 21.50
CA SER A 84 7.03 -12.49 21.12
C SER A 84 6.93 -12.15 19.62
N ARG A 85 7.16 -10.85 19.30
CA ARG A 85 7.23 -10.22 17.96
C ARG A 85 8.02 -11.02 16.92
N LEU A 86 7.64 -10.90 15.64
CA LEU A 86 8.34 -11.49 14.48
C LEU A 86 9.73 -10.89 14.32
N SER A 87 10.78 -11.71 14.21
CA SER A 87 12.15 -11.23 14.07
C SER A 87 12.63 -11.15 12.62
N VAL A 88 12.94 -9.95 12.15
CA VAL A 88 13.45 -9.68 10.79
C VAL A 88 14.89 -9.22 10.90
N ALA A 89 15.83 -9.98 10.31
CA ALA A 89 17.25 -9.64 10.39
C ALA A 89 17.82 -9.12 9.07
N PHE A 90 18.53 -8.00 9.15
CA PHE A 90 19.31 -7.41 8.07
C PHE A 90 20.79 -7.77 8.22
N PHE A 91 21.36 -8.36 7.18
CA PHE A 91 22.81 -8.53 7.07
C PHE A 91 23.41 -7.27 6.45
N HIS A 92 24.03 -6.44 7.29
CA HIS A 92 24.64 -5.19 6.87
C HIS A 92 25.89 -4.86 7.70
N PRO A 93 27.06 -5.43 7.34
CA PRO A 93 28.29 -5.30 8.12
C PRO A 93 28.76 -3.85 8.38
N TYR A 94 28.32 -2.90 7.54
CA TYR A 94 28.82 -1.51 7.48
C TYR A 94 27.71 -0.46 7.69
N CYS A 95 26.94 -0.54 8.78
CA CYS A 95 25.73 0.29 8.95
C CYS A 95 25.98 1.80 9.21
N ASN A 96 27.22 2.22 9.47
CA ASN A 96 27.58 3.59 9.85
C ASN A 96 28.23 4.41 8.71
N HIS A 97 28.12 3.95 7.47
CA HIS A 97 28.64 4.71 6.33
C HIS A 97 27.57 5.63 5.72
N THR A 98 28.02 6.64 4.97
CA THR A 98 27.16 7.63 4.31
C THR A 98 26.81 7.28 2.86
N SER A 99 26.85 6.00 2.46
CA SER A 99 26.62 5.65 1.05
C SER A 99 25.12 5.44 0.78
N GLY A 100 24.76 5.39 -0.52
CA GLY A 100 23.39 5.07 -0.91
C GLY A 100 22.92 3.70 -0.44
N ARG A 101 23.83 2.76 -0.12
CA ARG A 101 23.46 1.44 0.43
C ARG A 101 22.91 1.53 1.85
N GLU A 102 23.51 2.36 2.70
CA GLU A 102 23.04 2.56 4.06
C GLU A 102 21.72 3.35 4.07
N ARG A 103 21.53 4.31 3.15
CA ARG A 103 20.22 4.96 2.96
C ARG A 103 19.11 3.95 2.68
N ILE A 104 19.39 2.97 1.81
CA ILE A 104 18.44 1.89 1.49
C ILE A 104 18.13 1.03 2.71
N LEU A 105 19.14 0.64 3.49
CA LEU A 105 18.95 -0.09 4.75
C LEU A 105 18.00 0.67 5.68
N TRP A 106 18.31 1.93 5.97
CA TRP A 106 17.60 2.70 6.98
C TRP A 106 16.20 3.10 6.54
N SER A 107 16.01 3.46 5.26
CA SER A 107 14.68 3.75 4.69
C SER A 107 13.80 2.50 4.66
N THR A 108 14.37 1.32 4.39
CA THR A 108 13.64 0.05 4.46
C THR A 108 13.20 -0.26 5.90
N ILE A 109 14.10 -0.04 6.87
CA ILE A 109 13.83 -0.24 8.29
C ILE A 109 12.71 0.69 8.78
N GLU A 110 12.78 1.98 8.45
CA GLU A 110 11.74 2.97 8.77
C GLU A 110 10.38 2.54 8.19
N SER A 111 10.33 2.21 6.90
CA SER A 111 9.09 1.79 6.22
C SER A 111 8.45 0.54 6.87
N ILE A 112 9.28 -0.44 7.28
CA ILE A 112 8.79 -1.65 7.96
C ILE A 112 8.25 -1.30 9.36
N LEU A 113 8.95 -0.44 10.10
CA LEU A 113 8.58 -0.07 11.46
C LEU A 113 7.37 0.85 11.52
N GLU A 114 7.20 1.74 10.54
CA GLU A 114 5.98 2.56 10.41
C GLU A 114 4.75 1.68 10.20
N ARG A 115 4.85 0.65 9.35
CA ARG A 115 3.73 -0.23 9.02
C ARG A 115 3.44 -1.29 10.08
N TYR A 116 4.46 -1.81 10.77
CA TYR A 116 4.36 -2.98 11.67
C TYR A 116 4.93 -2.75 13.08
N LYS A 117 4.83 -1.51 13.59
CA LYS A 117 5.50 -0.99 14.80
C LYS A 117 5.49 -1.91 16.04
N ASN A 118 4.41 -2.64 16.27
CA ASN A 118 4.23 -3.47 17.47
C ASN A 118 4.45 -4.97 17.24
N ASP A 119 4.53 -5.41 15.99
CA ASP A 119 4.50 -6.82 15.60
C ASP A 119 5.87 -7.35 15.20
N ILE A 120 6.80 -6.46 14.83
CA ILE A 120 8.13 -6.81 14.32
C ILE A 120 9.24 -6.33 15.26
N GLN A 121 10.28 -7.15 15.39
CA GLN A 121 11.58 -6.81 15.95
C GLN A 121 12.63 -6.86 14.83
N ILE A 122 13.37 -5.78 14.65
CA ILE A 122 14.43 -5.66 13.64
C ILE A 122 15.78 -5.96 14.26
N ILE A 123 16.56 -6.77 13.55
CA ILE A 123 17.88 -7.22 13.98
C ILE A 123 18.90 -6.85 12.92
N ILE A 124 20.00 -6.21 13.30
CA ILE A 124 21.01 -5.75 12.35
C ILE A 124 22.33 -6.44 12.66
N TYR A 125 22.80 -7.29 11.75
CA TYR A 125 24.14 -7.88 11.84
C TYR A 125 25.18 -6.88 11.33
N THR A 126 26.04 -6.37 12.24
CA THR A 126 27.01 -5.31 11.95
C THR A 126 28.41 -5.67 12.45
N GLY A 127 29.48 -5.19 11.83
CA GLY A 127 30.87 -5.42 12.25
C GLY A 127 31.46 -4.35 13.17
N ASN A 128 30.73 -3.26 13.41
CA ASN A 128 31.23 -2.08 14.14
C ASN A 128 31.35 -2.34 15.65
N ILE A 129 32.37 -3.10 16.08
CA ILE A 129 32.54 -3.52 17.48
C ILE A 129 33.11 -2.41 18.37
N ASN A 130 33.79 -1.41 17.79
CA ASN A 130 34.69 -0.53 18.55
C ASN A 130 34.35 0.96 18.53
N ILE A 131 33.34 1.43 17.80
CA ILE A 131 33.13 2.87 17.63
C ILE A 131 31.63 3.14 17.57
N GLU A 132 31.17 4.01 18.49
CA GLU A 132 29.84 4.65 18.61
C GLU A 132 28.75 3.94 19.42
N SER A 133 28.15 4.69 20.35
CA SER A 133 26.89 4.36 21.01
C SER A 133 25.76 4.27 19.97
N GLU A 134 24.75 3.44 20.21
CA GLU A 134 23.57 3.32 19.32
C GLU A 134 22.93 4.67 18.97
N GLU A 135 23.01 5.64 19.89
CA GLU A 135 22.53 7.01 19.70
C GLU A 135 23.26 7.80 18.62
N ASN A 136 24.58 7.61 18.50
CA ASN A 136 25.37 8.29 17.48
C ASN A 136 25.00 7.79 16.08
N ILE A 137 24.75 6.47 15.93
CA ILE A 137 24.29 5.88 14.66
C ILE A 137 22.95 6.52 14.25
N PHE A 138 21.98 6.62 15.16
CA PHE A 138 20.68 7.24 14.85
C PHE A 138 20.80 8.73 14.54
N GLN A 139 21.69 9.45 15.23
CA GLN A 139 21.94 10.86 14.92
C GLN A 139 22.62 11.04 13.55
N HIS A 140 23.57 10.17 13.21
CA HIS A 140 24.25 10.17 11.92
C HIS A 140 23.28 9.89 10.77
N VAL A 141 22.35 8.95 10.95
CA VAL A 141 21.28 8.64 9.99
C VAL A 141 20.39 9.86 9.76
N HIS A 142 19.98 10.55 10.84
CA HIS A 142 19.16 11.76 10.70
C HIS A 142 19.92 12.90 9.99
N GLN A 143 21.19 13.14 10.33
CA GLN A 143 21.98 14.23 9.73
C GLN A 143 22.28 14.03 8.24
N ASN A 144 22.50 12.79 7.81
CA ASN A 144 22.93 12.50 6.44
C ASN A 144 21.79 12.07 5.51
N PHE A 145 20.70 11.50 6.07
CA PHE A 145 19.61 10.95 5.28
C PHE A 145 18.22 11.51 5.64
N ASP A 146 18.10 12.34 6.67
CA ASP A 146 16.82 12.91 7.17
C ASP A 146 15.78 11.86 7.62
N ILE A 147 16.23 10.69 8.08
CA ILE A 147 15.38 9.57 8.52
C ILE A 147 15.28 9.56 10.05
N ASN A 148 14.06 9.52 10.62
CA ASN A 148 13.84 9.64 12.06
C ASN A 148 13.53 8.29 12.74
N ILE A 149 14.59 7.60 13.18
CA ILE A 149 14.49 6.26 13.77
C ILE A 149 14.41 6.28 15.30
N LYS A 150 14.57 7.46 15.93
CA LYS A 150 14.69 7.57 17.41
C LYS A 150 13.47 7.02 18.14
N ASP A 151 12.28 7.17 17.56
CA ASP A 151 11.02 6.70 18.13
C ASP A 151 10.89 5.16 18.16
N TYR A 152 11.76 4.46 17.43
CA TYR A 152 11.71 3.01 17.26
C TYR A 152 12.87 2.26 17.92
N LYS A 153 13.68 2.94 18.76
CA LYS A 153 14.84 2.36 19.45
C LYS A 153 14.54 1.04 20.16
N SER A 154 13.35 0.89 20.74
CA SER A 154 12.93 -0.33 21.45
C SER A 154 12.70 -1.55 20.55
N SER A 155 12.61 -1.37 19.23
CA SER A 155 12.30 -2.41 18.25
C SER A 155 13.51 -2.83 17.41
N ILE A 156 14.67 -2.17 17.58
CA ILE A 156 15.90 -2.45 16.83
C ILE A 156 16.93 -3.08 17.77
N THR A 157 17.63 -4.12 17.31
CA THR A 157 18.66 -4.80 18.08
C THR A 157 19.89 -5.05 17.21
N PHE A 158 21.08 -4.64 17.67
CA PHE A 158 22.33 -4.84 16.96
C PHE A 158 23.02 -6.14 17.38
N VAL A 159 23.42 -6.94 16.40
CA VAL A 159 24.24 -8.14 16.59
C VAL A 159 25.60 -7.89 15.96
N TYR A 160 26.59 -7.62 16.81
CA TYR A 160 27.96 -7.35 16.36
C TYR A 160 28.63 -8.61 15.80
N LEU A 161 29.56 -8.48 14.85
CA LEU A 161 30.25 -9.60 14.17
C LEU A 161 31.77 -9.39 14.24
N ARG A 162 32.48 -10.31 14.90
CA ARG A 162 33.95 -10.20 15.13
C ARG A 162 34.75 -10.53 13.87
N SER A 163 34.23 -11.40 13.02
CA SER A 163 34.92 -11.82 11.81
C SER A 163 34.68 -10.92 10.60
N GLN A 164 34.09 -9.72 10.78
CA GLN A 164 33.77 -8.78 9.69
C GLN A 164 35.00 -8.38 8.86
N PHE A 165 36.21 -8.33 9.45
CA PHE A 165 37.44 -8.04 8.73
C PHE A 165 37.71 -9.00 7.54
N LEU A 166 37.18 -10.23 7.57
CA LEU A 166 37.28 -11.19 6.45
C LEU A 166 36.52 -10.75 5.19
N LEU A 167 35.69 -9.71 5.28
CA LEU A 167 34.96 -9.15 4.15
C LEU A 167 35.76 -8.10 3.38
N GLU A 168 36.89 -7.63 3.92
CA GLU A 168 37.69 -6.56 3.33
C GLU A 168 38.70 -7.11 2.31
N GLU A 169 38.80 -6.45 1.15
CA GLU A 169 39.65 -6.91 0.05
C GLU A 169 41.16 -6.85 0.39
N LYS A 170 41.56 -5.93 1.29
CA LYS A 170 42.96 -5.70 1.67
C LYS A 170 43.68 -6.93 2.25
N TYR A 171 42.94 -7.91 2.77
CA TYR A 171 43.51 -9.12 3.35
C TYR A 171 43.79 -10.22 2.32
N TYR A 172 43.34 -10.06 1.08
CA TYR A 172 43.52 -11.04 0.01
C TYR A 172 44.40 -10.42 -1.07
N LYS A 173 45.58 -11.01 -1.31
CA LYS A 173 46.52 -10.55 -2.36
C LYS A 173 46.38 -11.31 -3.68
N ILE A 174 45.82 -12.51 -3.63
CA ILE A 174 45.61 -13.41 -4.78
C ILE A 174 44.16 -13.88 -4.70
N CYS A 175 43.46 -13.91 -5.83
CA CYS A 175 42.07 -14.40 -5.93
C CYS A 175 41.09 -13.68 -4.98
N ASN A 176 41.21 -12.35 -4.87
CA ASN A 176 40.49 -11.50 -3.90
C ASN A 176 38.97 -11.76 -3.87
N LEU A 177 38.38 -12.02 -5.04
CA LEU A 177 36.95 -12.31 -5.17
C LEU A 177 36.56 -13.59 -4.40
N TRP A 178 37.31 -14.67 -4.53
CA TRP A 178 37.05 -15.90 -3.76
C TRP A 178 37.34 -15.71 -2.28
N GLY A 179 38.45 -15.06 -1.95
CA GLY A 179 38.84 -14.81 -0.56
C GLY A 179 37.73 -14.14 0.23
N ARG A 180 37.21 -13.02 -0.29
CA ARG A 180 36.10 -12.27 0.32
C ARG A 180 34.81 -13.09 0.42
N ASN A 181 34.44 -13.82 -0.63
CA ASN A 181 33.19 -14.58 -0.63
C ASN A 181 33.26 -15.80 0.29
N ILE A 182 34.41 -16.47 0.41
CA ILE A 182 34.63 -17.51 1.43
C ILE A 182 34.60 -16.89 2.83
N GLY A 183 35.22 -15.72 3.01
CA GLY A 183 35.10 -14.93 4.24
C GLY A 183 33.65 -14.68 4.62
N SER A 184 32.79 -14.34 3.66
CA SER A 184 31.36 -14.13 3.91
C SER A 184 30.62 -15.37 4.39
N ILE A 185 31.02 -16.58 3.98
CA ILE A 185 30.45 -17.84 4.50
C ILE A 185 30.73 -17.93 6.02
N ILE A 186 31.97 -17.66 6.43
CA ILE A 186 32.39 -17.72 7.83
C ILE A 186 31.61 -16.69 8.67
N VAL A 187 31.51 -15.46 8.18
CA VAL A 187 30.75 -14.39 8.83
C VAL A 187 29.24 -14.72 8.88
N GLY A 188 28.69 -15.32 7.83
CA GLY A 188 27.31 -15.78 7.79
C GLY A 188 27.03 -16.87 8.84
N PHE A 189 27.97 -17.79 9.06
CA PHE A 189 27.88 -18.76 10.16
C PHE A 189 27.99 -18.12 11.54
N GLU A 190 28.90 -17.15 11.71
CA GLU A 190 28.97 -16.38 12.96
C GLU A 190 27.64 -15.69 13.27
N ALA A 191 27.01 -15.06 12.26
CA ALA A 191 25.71 -14.42 12.39
C ALA A 191 24.62 -15.40 12.85
N LEU A 192 24.54 -16.58 12.22
CA LEU A 192 23.62 -17.65 12.60
C LEU A 192 23.83 -18.18 14.02
N ILE A 193 25.09 -18.28 14.47
CA ILE A 193 25.41 -18.76 15.82
C ILE A 193 24.99 -17.71 16.86
N ARG A 194 25.15 -16.41 16.57
CA ARG A 194 24.79 -15.33 17.49
C ARG A 194 23.27 -15.14 17.59
N PHE A 195 22.55 -15.20 16.48
CA PHE A 195 21.10 -15.05 16.46
C PHE A 195 20.48 -15.76 15.25
N ILE A 196 19.36 -16.47 15.45
CA ILE A 196 18.60 -17.14 14.38
C ILE A 196 17.27 -16.39 14.17
N PRO A 197 17.09 -15.68 13.03
CA PRO A 197 15.90 -14.88 12.75
C PRO A 197 14.80 -15.65 12.04
N ASP A 198 13.60 -15.06 12.01
CA ASP A 198 12.45 -15.61 11.28
C ASP A 198 12.53 -15.29 9.78
N ILE A 199 13.06 -14.10 9.43
CA ILE A 199 13.33 -13.66 8.05
C ILE A 199 14.76 -13.12 7.99
N TYR A 200 15.51 -13.51 6.95
CA TYR A 200 16.84 -12.99 6.67
C TYR A 200 16.82 -12.12 5.42
N ILE A 201 17.33 -10.90 5.53
CA ILE A 201 17.41 -9.90 4.48
C ILE A 201 18.88 -9.54 4.24
N ASP A 202 19.39 -9.80 3.04
CA ASP A 202 20.70 -9.29 2.62
C ASP A 202 20.52 -7.97 1.86
N SER A 203 21.05 -6.90 2.44
CA SER A 203 21.02 -5.55 1.87
C SER A 203 22.39 -5.10 1.31
N THR A 204 23.36 -6.00 1.26
CA THR A 204 24.75 -5.68 0.88
C THR A 204 25.24 -6.41 -0.35
N GLY A 205 24.69 -7.60 -0.62
CA GLY A 205 24.99 -8.41 -1.80
C GLY A 205 26.00 -9.54 -1.55
N TYR A 206 26.09 -10.05 -0.32
CA TYR A 206 26.94 -11.20 0.01
C TYR A 206 26.19 -12.53 -0.18
N ALA A 207 25.94 -12.91 -1.44
CA ALA A 207 25.13 -14.09 -1.77
C ALA A 207 25.66 -15.42 -1.17
N PHE A 208 26.94 -15.52 -0.87
CA PHE A 208 27.55 -16.71 -0.29
C PHE A 208 27.14 -16.97 1.17
N THR A 209 26.46 -16.03 1.84
CA THR A 209 25.83 -16.30 3.14
C THR A 209 24.56 -17.15 3.00
N TYR A 210 23.89 -17.11 1.84
CA TYR A 210 22.54 -17.68 1.69
C TYR A 210 22.47 -19.19 1.93
N PRO A 211 23.41 -20.02 1.43
CA PRO A 211 23.41 -21.45 1.74
C PRO A 211 23.47 -21.73 3.24
N SER A 212 24.18 -20.91 4.02
CA SER A 212 24.26 -21.05 5.47
C SER A 212 22.87 -20.89 6.12
N PHE A 213 22.13 -19.85 5.75
CA PHE A 213 20.79 -19.58 6.31
C PHE A 213 19.72 -20.52 5.76
N TYR A 214 19.80 -20.87 4.47
CA TYR A 214 18.83 -21.72 3.79
C TYR A 214 18.94 -23.18 4.24
N TYR A 215 20.13 -23.79 4.11
CA TYR A 215 20.28 -25.22 4.39
C TYR A 215 20.35 -25.53 5.88
N PHE A 216 21.02 -24.69 6.70
CA PHE A 216 21.23 -25.02 8.12
C PHE A 216 20.15 -24.47 9.06
N ALA A 217 19.38 -23.46 8.64
CA ALA A 217 18.34 -22.84 9.48
C ALA A 217 16.94 -22.81 8.82
N SER A 218 16.84 -23.15 7.52
CA SER A 218 15.59 -23.14 6.75
C SER A 218 14.87 -21.77 6.79
N ILE A 219 15.63 -20.68 6.89
CA ILE A 219 15.08 -19.32 7.01
C ILE A 219 14.71 -18.80 5.60
N PRO A 220 13.54 -18.15 5.42
CA PRO A 220 13.24 -17.44 4.19
C PRO A 220 14.20 -16.27 3.96
N ILE A 221 14.77 -16.20 2.76
CA ILE A 221 15.82 -15.24 2.38
C ILE A 221 15.27 -14.24 1.37
N ILE A 222 15.36 -12.96 1.71
CA ILE A 222 15.13 -11.84 0.81
C ILE A 222 16.49 -11.22 0.48
N SER A 223 16.78 -11.00 -0.79
CA SER A 223 18.02 -10.35 -1.23
C SER A 223 17.70 -9.03 -1.94
N TYR A 224 18.40 -7.96 -1.59
CA TYR A 224 18.37 -6.69 -2.31
C TYR A 224 19.73 -6.43 -2.94
N ILE A 225 19.78 -6.46 -4.27
CA ILE A 225 21.01 -6.43 -5.05
C ILE A 225 21.20 -5.03 -5.65
N HIS A 226 22.22 -4.33 -5.18
CA HIS A 226 22.64 -3.02 -5.74
C HIS A 226 23.53 -3.19 -6.97
N THR A 227 24.50 -4.09 -6.88
CA THR A 227 25.52 -4.33 -7.90
C THR A 227 25.84 -5.83 -7.87
N PRO A 228 25.63 -6.57 -8.97
CA PRO A 228 26.01 -7.98 -9.04
C PRO A 228 27.51 -8.16 -8.74
N THR A 229 27.87 -9.21 -7.99
CA THR A 229 29.27 -9.52 -7.69
C THR A 229 30.07 -9.88 -8.94
N ILE A 230 29.38 -10.48 -9.92
CA ILE A 230 29.90 -10.78 -11.25
C ILE A 230 28.79 -10.50 -12.26
N THR A 231 29.17 -9.98 -13.42
CA THR A 231 28.25 -9.65 -14.53
C THR A 231 28.56 -10.50 -15.76
N ASN A 232 27.58 -10.67 -16.65
CA ASN A 232 27.84 -11.34 -17.92
C ASN A 232 28.80 -10.55 -18.80
N ASP A 233 28.81 -9.23 -18.69
CA ASP A 233 29.67 -8.36 -19.50
C ASP A 233 31.14 -8.61 -19.17
N GLN A 234 31.47 -8.77 -17.88
CA GLN A 234 32.81 -9.17 -17.44
C GLN A 234 33.19 -10.56 -17.98
N LEU A 235 32.28 -11.54 -17.88
CA LEU A 235 32.51 -12.89 -18.41
C LEU A 235 32.71 -12.88 -19.94
N ALA A 236 31.98 -12.02 -20.66
CA ALA A 236 32.12 -11.85 -22.11
C ALA A 236 33.47 -11.22 -22.47
N GLN A 237 33.89 -10.17 -21.77
CA GLN A 237 35.19 -9.51 -21.97
C GLN A 237 36.37 -10.47 -21.75
N ILE A 238 36.36 -11.24 -20.66
CA ILE A 238 37.42 -12.22 -20.37
C ILE A 238 37.44 -13.33 -21.43
N ASN A 239 36.27 -13.76 -21.90
CA ASN A 239 36.16 -14.76 -22.95
C ASN A 239 36.66 -14.22 -24.30
N GLU A 240 36.45 -12.94 -24.60
CA GLU A 240 37.03 -12.26 -25.77
C GLU A 240 38.56 -12.15 -25.65
N GLN A 241 39.08 -11.74 -24.49
CA GLN A 241 40.52 -11.70 -24.23
C GLN A 241 41.19 -13.06 -24.44
N TYR A 242 40.57 -14.14 -23.96
CA TYR A 242 41.07 -15.49 -24.20
C TYR A 242 40.98 -15.92 -25.67
N ARG A 243 39.95 -15.45 -26.41
CA ARG A 243 39.85 -15.69 -27.86
C ARG A 243 40.95 -14.98 -28.63
N THR A 244 41.31 -13.76 -28.23
CA THR A 244 42.39 -13.00 -28.85
C THR A 244 43.76 -13.53 -28.48
N ASP A 245 43.96 -13.91 -27.22
CA ASP A 245 45.22 -14.44 -26.69
C ASP A 245 44.98 -15.71 -25.88
N LYS A 246 45.29 -16.86 -26.48
CA LYS A 246 45.09 -18.20 -25.91
C LYS A 246 46.18 -18.58 -24.90
N SER A 247 46.72 -17.62 -24.17
CA SER A 247 47.72 -17.87 -23.14
C SER A 247 47.16 -18.75 -22.01
N PHE A 248 48.04 -19.53 -21.36
CA PHE A 248 47.66 -20.38 -20.24
C PHE A 248 47.15 -19.57 -19.04
N ILE A 249 47.65 -18.35 -18.87
CA ILE A 249 47.22 -17.41 -17.83
C ILE A 249 45.76 -17.00 -18.08
N ASN A 250 45.42 -16.61 -19.31
CA ASN A 250 44.05 -16.23 -19.68
C ASN A 250 43.08 -17.42 -19.59
N LEU A 251 43.55 -18.65 -19.83
CA LEU A 251 42.76 -19.86 -19.61
C LEU A 251 42.43 -20.06 -18.12
N ILE A 252 43.41 -19.90 -17.23
CA ILE A 252 43.19 -19.99 -15.78
C ILE A 252 42.20 -18.92 -15.33
N GLU A 253 42.35 -17.69 -15.80
CA GLU A 253 41.45 -16.59 -15.48
C GLU A 253 40.01 -16.88 -15.96
N LEU A 254 39.85 -17.37 -17.20
CA LEU A 254 38.54 -17.76 -17.72
C LEU A 254 37.90 -18.87 -16.89
N LEU A 255 38.66 -19.91 -16.50
CA LEU A 255 38.16 -20.99 -15.65
C LEU A 255 37.78 -20.48 -14.27
N TYR A 256 38.59 -19.60 -13.68
CA TYR A 256 38.35 -18.97 -12.39
C TYR A 256 37.00 -18.25 -12.35
N TYR A 257 36.74 -17.36 -13.32
CA TYR A 257 35.49 -16.59 -13.35
C TYR A 257 34.28 -17.46 -13.75
N ARG A 258 34.45 -18.49 -14.58
CA ARG A 258 33.38 -19.44 -14.91
C ARG A 258 32.94 -20.26 -13.70
N ILE A 259 33.90 -20.82 -12.96
CA ILE A 259 33.60 -21.59 -11.74
C ILE A 259 32.97 -20.66 -10.69
N PHE A 260 33.50 -19.45 -10.53
CA PHE A 260 32.94 -18.46 -9.63
C PHE A 260 31.50 -18.08 -10.01
N GLY A 261 31.23 -17.79 -11.29
CA GLY A 261 29.89 -17.45 -11.79
C GLY A 261 28.88 -18.56 -11.57
N TYR A 262 29.28 -19.82 -11.77
CA TYR A 262 28.45 -20.99 -11.46
C TYR A 262 28.11 -21.05 -9.96
N MET A 263 29.10 -20.86 -9.09
CA MET A 263 28.91 -20.92 -7.64
C MET A 263 28.09 -19.74 -7.10
N TYR A 264 28.32 -18.54 -7.62
CA TYR A 264 27.50 -17.37 -7.33
C TYR A 264 26.03 -17.59 -7.73
N GLY A 265 25.79 -18.18 -8.91
CA GLY A 265 24.45 -18.56 -9.35
C GLY A 265 23.79 -19.62 -8.46
N TRP A 266 24.56 -20.60 -7.97
CA TRP A 266 24.07 -21.61 -7.03
C TRP A 266 23.69 -21.01 -5.67
N CYS A 267 24.55 -20.17 -5.09
CA CYS A 267 24.26 -19.48 -3.83
C CYS A 267 23.03 -18.56 -3.96
N GLY A 268 22.93 -17.81 -5.06
CA GLY A 268 21.81 -16.90 -5.32
C GLY A 268 20.44 -17.59 -5.43
N ARG A 269 20.40 -18.83 -5.92
CA ARG A 269 19.16 -19.63 -5.98
C ARG A 269 18.54 -19.94 -4.63
N CYS A 270 19.30 -19.83 -3.54
CA CYS A 270 18.79 -20.00 -2.19
C CYS A 270 17.88 -18.85 -1.73
N SER A 271 17.87 -17.71 -2.44
CA SER A 271 16.99 -16.58 -2.12
C SER A 271 15.56 -16.82 -2.62
N ASN A 272 14.58 -16.68 -1.72
CA ASN A 272 13.16 -16.83 -2.01
C ASN A 272 12.60 -15.64 -2.79
N ILE A 273 13.05 -14.43 -2.44
CA ILE A 273 12.65 -13.16 -3.06
C ILE A 273 13.91 -12.39 -3.40
N VAL A 274 14.10 -12.09 -4.68
CA VAL A 274 15.25 -11.34 -5.18
C VAL A 274 14.77 -9.98 -5.67
N CYS A 275 15.15 -8.92 -4.97
CA CYS A 275 14.90 -7.54 -5.34
C CYS A 275 16.14 -6.96 -6.03
N CYS A 276 15.96 -6.40 -7.21
CA CYS A 276 17.02 -5.72 -7.96
C CYS A 276 16.73 -4.23 -8.04
N ASN A 277 17.77 -3.40 -7.88
CA ASN A 277 17.67 -1.95 -7.92
C ASN A 277 17.41 -1.35 -9.32
N SER A 278 17.64 -2.11 -10.39
CA SER A 278 17.52 -1.65 -11.77
C SER A 278 17.19 -2.78 -12.73
N SER A 279 16.69 -2.44 -13.91
CA SER A 279 16.43 -3.39 -15.00
C SER A 279 17.72 -4.04 -15.47
N TRP A 280 18.84 -3.30 -15.43
CA TRP A 280 20.17 -3.83 -15.74
C TRP A 280 20.59 -4.94 -14.78
N THR A 281 20.53 -4.66 -13.48
CA THR A 281 20.85 -5.64 -12.43
C THR A 281 19.94 -6.85 -12.54
N LYS A 282 18.64 -6.63 -12.77
CA LYS A 282 17.65 -7.70 -12.94
C LYS A 282 18.01 -8.63 -14.10
N GLN A 283 18.45 -8.11 -15.24
CA GLN A 283 18.82 -8.93 -16.40
C GLN A 283 20.03 -9.83 -16.11
N HIS A 284 21.08 -9.27 -15.50
CA HIS A 284 22.27 -10.03 -15.11
C HIS A 284 21.94 -11.11 -14.07
N ILE A 285 21.22 -10.75 -13.01
CA ILE A 285 20.85 -11.71 -11.96
C ILE A 285 19.93 -12.81 -12.51
N LYS A 286 18.95 -12.47 -13.36
CA LYS A 286 18.08 -13.46 -14.01
C LYS A 286 18.87 -14.48 -14.82
N SER A 287 19.89 -14.03 -15.55
CA SER A 287 20.70 -14.93 -16.38
C SER A 287 21.64 -15.83 -15.56
N ILE A 288 22.25 -15.31 -14.50
CA ILE A 288 23.25 -16.03 -13.69
C ILE A 288 22.54 -16.93 -12.66
N TRP A 289 21.62 -16.38 -11.88
CA TRP A 289 20.95 -17.11 -10.81
C TRP A 289 19.82 -17.99 -11.34
N LYS A 290 19.22 -17.64 -12.48
CA LYS A 290 18.07 -18.35 -13.08
C LYS A 290 16.95 -18.61 -12.05
N SER A 291 16.67 -17.60 -11.21
CA SER A 291 15.57 -17.60 -10.25
C SER A 291 14.29 -17.07 -10.92
N ASN A 292 13.14 -17.59 -10.47
CA ASN A 292 11.83 -17.19 -10.98
C ASN A 292 11.23 -15.99 -10.23
N SER A 293 11.70 -15.72 -9.01
CA SER A 293 11.12 -14.72 -8.10
C SER A 293 11.98 -13.45 -8.04
N ILE A 294 12.13 -12.77 -9.19
CA ILE A 294 12.96 -11.56 -9.30
C ILE A 294 12.09 -10.33 -9.54
N TYR A 295 12.10 -9.43 -8.57
CA TYR A 295 11.33 -8.18 -8.53
C TYR A 295 12.23 -6.97 -8.77
N LEU A 296 11.66 -5.96 -9.45
CA LEU A 296 12.36 -4.70 -9.69
C LEU A 296 11.91 -3.71 -8.61
N LEU A 297 12.80 -3.39 -7.68
CA LEU A 297 12.56 -2.45 -6.59
C LEU A 297 13.59 -1.33 -6.68
N TYR A 298 13.16 -0.17 -7.18
CA TYR A 298 14.03 1.00 -7.29
C TYR A 298 14.45 1.50 -5.90
N PRO A 299 15.66 2.07 -5.77
CA PRO A 299 16.11 2.61 -4.50
C PRO A 299 15.25 3.83 -4.09
N PRO A 300 15.06 4.05 -2.77
CA PRO A 300 14.31 5.19 -2.26
C PRO A 300 15.09 6.46 -2.59
N CYS A 301 14.52 7.25 -3.48
CA CYS A 301 15.00 8.59 -3.81
C CYS A 301 13.90 9.55 -3.33
N ASP A 302 14.23 10.48 -2.44
CA ASP A 302 13.25 11.46 -2.00
C ASP A 302 13.00 12.47 -3.13
N VAL A 303 11.87 12.29 -3.82
CA VAL A 303 11.37 13.18 -4.88
C VAL A 303 10.38 14.21 -4.31
N THR A 304 9.91 13.99 -3.07
CA THR A 304 8.79 14.72 -2.47
C THR A 304 9.20 16.08 -1.90
N GLN A 305 10.40 16.20 -1.36
CA GLN A 305 10.88 17.46 -0.77
C GLN A 305 11.41 18.50 -1.78
N SER A 306 11.46 18.14 -3.07
CA SER A 306 11.92 19.02 -4.17
C SER A 306 10.78 19.82 -4.82
N LEU A 307 9.52 19.60 -4.37
CA LEU A 307 8.30 20.22 -4.90
C LEU A 307 8.21 21.75 -4.76
N GLU A 308 9.08 22.37 -3.96
CA GLU A 308 9.04 23.81 -3.68
C GLU A 308 9.93 24.67 -4.59
N VAL A 309 10.68 24.09 -5.54
CA VAL A 309 11.64 24.88 -6.31
C VAL A 309 10.94 25.54 -7.51
N PRO A 310 10.81 26.87 -7.56
CA PRO A 310 10.36 27.55 -8.77
C PRO A 310 11.42 27.35 -9.85
N PHE A 311 11.01 26.96 -11.06
CA PHE A 311 11.86 26.70 -12.25
C PHE A 311 12.58 27.96 -12.80
N MET A 312 13.15 28.79 -11.93
CA MET A 312 13.68 30.14 -12.20
C MET A 312 15.20 30.18 -12.04
N ASN A 313 15.92 29.24 -12.65
CA ASN A 313 17.38 29.28 -12.67
C ASN A 313 17.89 29.87 -13.99
N GLU A 314 18.20 31.17 -13.98
CA GLU A 314 19.01 31.81 -15.03
C GLU A 314 20.52 31.58 -14.82
N ASN A 315 20.92 30.97 -13.69
CA ASN A 315 22.32 30.73 -13.35
C ASN A 315 22.92 29.59 -14.18
N LYS A 316 23.99 29.88 -14.93
CA LYS A 316 24.66 28.91 -15.81
C LYS A 316 25.68 28.04 -15.06
N LYS A 317 25.27 27.44 -13.94
CA LYS A 317 26.08 26.47 -13.18
C LYS A 317 25.85 25.04 -13.69
N ILE A 318 26.94 24.27 -13.73
CA ILE A 318 26.95 22.84 -14.05
C ILE A 318 27.42 22.09 -12.80
N ILE A 319 26.74 21.01 -12.42
CA ILE A 319 27.08 20.21 -11.24
C ILE A 319 27.45 18.78 -11.62
N SER A 320 28.36 18.20 -10.84
CA SER A 320 28.61 16.77 -10.82
C SER A 320 28.46 16.25 -9.40
N LEU A 321 27.66 15.20 -9.26
CA LEU A 321 27.36 14.59 -7.97
C LEU A 321 27.87 13.14 -7.94
N GLY A 322 28.90 12.87 -7.12
CA GLY A 322 29.43 11.52 -6.95
C GLY A 322 30.64 11.44 -6.03
N GLN A 323 30.87 10.28 -5.42
CA GLN A 323 32.08 10.05 -4.62
C GLN A 323 33.34 10.16 -5.49
N PHE A 324 34.41 10.77 -4.99
CA PHE A 324 35.65 10.95 -5.73
C PHE A 324 36.41 9.62 -5.90
N ARG A 325 36.05 8.87 -6.95
CA ARG A 325 36.64 7.57 -7.29
C ARG A 325 36.95 7.47 -8.78
N LEU A 326 37.95 6.65 -9.12
CA LEU A 326 38.36 6.39 -10.50
C LEU A 326 37.20 5.87 -11.37
N GLU A 327 36.39 4.96 -10.84
CA GLU A 327 35.22 4.39 -11.52
C GLU A 327 34.18 5.44 -11.94
N LYS A 328 34.10 6.57 -11.24
CA LYS A 328 33.17 7.67 -11.56
C LYS A 328 33.65 8.55 -12.72
N ASN A 329 34.90 8.39 -13.15
CA ASN A 329 35.47 9.03 -14.33
C ASN A 329 35.26 10.56 -14.37
N HIS A 330 35.66 11.25 -13.29
CA HIS A 330 35.59 12.71 -13.19
C HIS A 330 36.48 13.41 -14.24
N GLU A 331 37.56 12.75 -14.64
CA GLU A 331 38.45 13.22 -15.72
C GLU A 331 37.67 13.47 -17.02
N LEU A 332 36.76 12.56 -17.41
CA LEU A 332 35.92 12.74 -18.59
C LEU A 332 35.03 13.99 -18.48
N GLN A 333 34.53 14.30 -17.28
CA GLN A 333 33.69 15.49 -17.04
C GLN A 333 34.50 16.78 -17.22
N ILE A 334 35.71 16.82 -16.64
CA ILE A 334 36.63 17.97 -16.74
C ILE A 334 37.05 18.19 -18.20
N ARG A 335 37.42 17.12 -18.91
CA ARG A 335 37.81 17.20 -20.34
C ARG A 335 36.64 17.59 -21.24
N ALA A 336 35.43 17.08 -20.99
CA ALA A 336 34.24 17.47 -21.74
C ALA A 336 33.84 18.94 -21.48
N PHE A 337 34.02 19.41 -20.25
CA PHE A 337 33.82 20.81 -19.90
C PHE A 337 34.85 21.71 -20.57
N TYR A 338 36.13 21.31 -20.59
CA TYR A 338 37.18 21.99 -21.36
C TYR A 338 36.80 22.11 -22.85
N GLU A 339 36.37 21.01 -23.47
CA GLU A 339 35.95 20.98 -24.88
C GLU A 339 34.76 21.94 -25.14
N LEU A 340 33.78 22.00 -24.22
CA LEU A 340 32.67 22.94 -24.31
C LEU A 340 33.14 24.40 -24.31
N LEU A 341 34.10 24.74 -23.44
CA LEU A 341 34.66 26.09 -23.36
C LEU A 341 35.43 26.48 -24.64
N GLN A 342 36.09 25.53 -25.30
CA GLN A 342 36.78 25.77 -26.57
C GLN A 342 35.83 26.08 -27.73
N ARG A 343 34.57 25.64 -27.66
CA ARG A 343 33.59 25.86 -28.74
C ARG A 343 33.08 27.30 -28.83
N LYS A 344 32.97 28.01 -27.70
CA LYS A 344 32.55 29.42 -27.64
C LYS A 344 33.23 30.16 -26.48
N ASN A 345 33.96 31.24 -26.82
CA ASN A 345 34.68 32.07 -25.84
C ASN A 345 33.76 32.72 -24.78
N GLU A 346 32.49 32.98 -25.10
CA GLU A 346 31.53 33.56 -24.14
C GLU A 346 31.28 32.65 -22.92
N TYR A 347 31.42 31.33 -23.09
CA TYR A 347 31.19 30.37 -22.01
C TYR A 347 32.27 30.43 -20.93
N GLN A 348 33.49 30.86 -21.28
CA GLN A 348 34.62 30.87 -20.35
C GLN A 348 34.45 31.86 -19.19
N GLN A 349 33.67 32.93 -19.39
CA GLN A 349 33.37 33.90 -18.33
C GLN A 349 32.05 33.63 -17.59
N GLN A 350 31.19 32.76 -18.13
CA GLN A 350 29.82 32.60 -17.65
C GLN A 350 29.56 31.24 -16.99
N LEU A 351 30.33 30.20 -17.33
CA LEU A 351 30.10 28.84 -16.85
C LEU A 351 31.04 28.47 -15.70
N LYS A 352 30.47 27.77 -14.72
CA LYS A 352 31.21 27.17 -13.61
C LYS A 352 30.77 25.72 -13.40
N LEU A 353 31.74 24.83 -13.28
CA LEU A 353 31.55 23.41 -12.98
C LEU A 353 31.84 23.15 -11.49
N ILE A 354 30.87 22.64 -10.76
CA ILE A 354 30.99 22.31 -9.34
C ILE A 354 31.02 20.79 -9.19
N LEU A 355 32.15 20.26 -8.70
CA LEU A 355 32.35 18.84 -8.43
C LEU A 355 32.09 18.58 -6.95
N ILE A 356 31.00 17.86 -6.65
CA ILE A 356 30.58 17.57 -5.27
C ILE A 356 30.72 16.07 -4.99
N GLY A 357 31.46 15.72 -3.95
CA GLY A 357 31.70 14.33 -3.59
C GLY A 357 32.27 14.11 -2.20
N SER A 358 32.14 12.87 -1.71
CA SER A 358 32.77 12.46 -0.46
C SER A 358 34.16 11.88 -0.69
N ILE A 359 35.07 12.08 0.27
CA ILE A 359 36.40 11.45 0.33
C ILE A 359 36.42 10.54 1.56
N ARG A 360 36.74 9.24 1.39
CA ARG A 360 36.72 8.25 2.48
C ARG A 360 38.08 7.65 2.76
N HIS A 361 38.85 7.37 1.72
CA HIS A 361 40.12 6.66 1.82
C HIS A 361 41.29 7.52 1.33
N ASN A 362 42.52 7.12 1.67
CA ASN A 362 43.72 7.81 1.19
C ASN A 362 43.85 7.76 -0.35
N GLU A 363 43.39 6.67 -0.97
CA GLU A 363 43.35 6.55 -2.44
C GLU A 363 42.43 7.60 -3.09
N ASP A 364 41.29 7.91 -2.47
CA ASP A 364 40.37 8.97 -2.94
C ASP A 364 41.08 10.34 -2.88
N GLN A 365 41.88 10.60 -1.84
CA GLN A 365 42.64 11.84 -1.71
C GLN A 365 43.73 11.97 -2.79
N GLU A 366 44.41 10.87 -3.11
CA GLU A 366 45.40 10.84 -4.19
C GLU A 366 44.74 11.11 -5.55
N TYR A 367 43.57 10.51 -5.79
CA TYR A 367 42.81 10.74 -7.01
C TYR A 367 42.35 12.20 -7.14
N VAL A 368 41.86 12.82 -6.06
CA VAL A 368 41.51 14.26 -6.06
C VAL A 368 42.72 15.14 -6.39
N LYS A 369 43.91 14.82 -5.86
CA LYS A 369 45.14 15.55 -6.22
C LYS A 369 45.45 15.44 -7.72
N GLN A 370 45.27 14.26 -8.32
CA GLN A 370 45.44 14.06 -9.77
C GLN A 370 44.45 14.92 -10.56
N LEU A 371 43.19 15.00 -10.13
CA LEU A 371 42.19 15.86 -10.77
C LEU A 371 42.55 17.34 -10.64
N GLN A 372 43.05 17.80 -9.49
CA GLN A 372 43.50 19.18 -9.31
C GLN A 372 44.69 19.54 -10.23
N ILE A 373 45.64 18.61 -10.40
CA ILE A 373 46.74 18.76 -11.36
C ILE A 373 46.19 18.89 -12.78
N LEU A 374 45.25 18.02 -13.18
CA LEU A 374 44.61 18.09 -14.50
C LEU A 374 43.90 19.43 -14.74
N VAL A 375 43.18 19.97 -13.74
CA VAL A 375 42.51 21.28 -13.84
C VAL A 375 43.52 22.40 -14.01
N ASN A 376 44.67 22.32 -13.33
CA ASN A 376 45.75 23.28 -13.47
C ASN A 376 46.40 23.20 -14.86
N ASP A 377 46.67 22.00 -15.36
CA ASP A 377 47.26 21.78 -16.69
C ASP A 377 46.36 22.30 -17.82
N LEU A 378 45.03 22.24 -17.63
CA LEU A 378 44.04 22.75 -18.58
C LEU A 378 43.70 24.24 -18.38
N ASN A 379 44.32 24.93 -17.41
CA ASN A 379 44.05 26.33 -17.05
C ASN A 379 42.56 26.61 -16.69
N LEU A 380 41.93 25.71 -15.94
CA LEU A 380 40.49 25.79 -15.57
C LEU A 380 40.25 26.11 -14.09
N MET A 381 41.25 26.58 -13.36
CA MET A 381 41.19 26.79 -11.90
C MET A 381 40.08 27.78 -11.48
N ASP A 382 39.77 28.78 -12.31
CA ASP A 382 38.72 29.77 -12.03
C ASP A 382 37.31 29.24 -12.35
N ASN A 383 37.20 28.23 -13.23
CA ASN A 383 35.93 27.69 -13.70
C ASN A 383 35.49 26.41 -12.97
N ILE A 384 36.38 25.73 -12.25
CA ILE A 384 36.08 24.47 -11.56
C ILE A 384 36.21 24.63 -10.04
N GLU A 385 35.16 24.25 -9.31
CA GLU A 385 35.14 24.26 -7.85
C GLU A 385 34.94 22.85 -7.29
N PHE A 386 35.77 22.45 -6.33
CA PHE A 386 35.64 21.17 -5.63
C PHE A 386 34.98 21.38 -4.26
N LYS A 387 33.91 20.64 -3.99
CA LYS A 387 33.24 20.63 -2.68
C LYS A 387 33.26 19.22 -2.09
N PHE A 388 33.81 19.10 -0.89
CA PHE A 388 34.03 17.82 -0.21
C PHE A 388 33.11 17.66 0.99
N ASN A 389 32.43 16.52 1.10
CA ASN A 389 31.64 16.14 2.28
C ASN A 389 30.66 17.23 2.79
N ILE A 390 29.98 17.95 1.87
CA ILE A 390 29.01 18.99 2.23
C ILE A 390 27.76 18.41 2.89
N SER A 391 27.08 19.20 3.72
CA SER A 391 25.83 18.80 4.35
C SER A 391 24.66 18.71 3.34
N PHE A 392 23.61 17.95 3.68
CA PHE A 392 22.42 17.81 2.82
C PHE A 392 21.77 19.17 2.51
N THR A 393 21.73 20.08 3.49
CA THR A 393 21.18 21.43 3.32
C THR A 393 21.98 22.28 2.32
N GLU A 394 23.32 22.20 2.39
CA GLU A 394 24.21 22.89 1.44
C GLU A 394 24.09 22.28 0.04
N LEU A 395 23.98 20.95 -0.04
CA LEU A 395 23.77 20.26 -1.31
C LEU A 395 22.48 20.72 -1.99
N LYS A 396 21.38 20.83 -1.24
CA LYS A 396 20.10 21.35 -1.74
C LYS A 396 20.25 22.78 -2.27
N GLY A 397 21.04 23.61 -1.59
CA GLY A 397 21.36 24.98 -2.04
C GLY A 397 22.07 25.02 -3.40
N GLU A 398 23.02 24.11 -3.66
CA GLU A 398 23.73 24.05 -4.95
C GLU A 398 22.88 23.44 -6.07
N LEU A 399 22.11 22.39 -5.77
CA LEU A 399 21.19 21.79 -6.73
C LEU A 399 20.17 22.82 -7.22
N ASN A 400 19.63 23.63 -6.30
CA ASN A 400 18.68 24.70 -6.60
C ASN A 400 19.26 25.85 -7.44
N GLN A 401 20.56 25.92 -7.69
CA GLN A 401 21.18 26.99 -8.51
C GLN A 401 21.76 26.46 -9.82
N THR A 402 21.53 25.19 -10.12
CA THR A 402 22.16 24.47 -11.24
C THR A 402 21.17 24.24 -12.38
N VAL A 403 21.67 24.23 -13.62
CA VAL A 403 20.88 23.91 -14.81
C VAL A 403 21.25 22.54 -15.39
N ILE A 404 22.55 22.21 -15.42
CA ILE A 404 23.06 20.97 -16.04
C ILE A 404 23.69 20.07 -14.98
N GLY A 405 23.31 18.80 -14.97
CA GLY A 405 23.92 17.75 -14.15
C GLY A 405 24.76 16.81 -15.00
N LEU A 406 25.96 16.44 -14.54
CA LEU A 406 26.86 15.52 -15.24
C LEU A 406 27.02 14.20 -14.49
N HIS A 407 26.99 13.10 -15.23
CA HIS A 407 27.33 11.76 -14.72
C HIS A 407 28.04 10.94 -15.79
N THR A 408 29.28 10.52 -15.53
CA THR A 408 30.16 9.88 -16.51
C THR A 408 30.49 8.42 -16.21
N MET A 409 29.93 7.83 -15.16
CA MET A 409 30.23 6.45 -14.78
C MET A 409 29.65 5.47 -15.81
N ARG A 410 30.54 4.71 -16.47
CA ARG A 410 30.15 3.61 -17.35
C ARG A 410 29.63 2.43 -16.54
N ASN A 411 28.57 1.79 -17.04
CA ASN A 411 27.91 0.64 -16.41
C ASN A 411 27.44 0.91 -14.97
N GLU A 412 27.04 2.16 -14.67
CA GLU A 412 26.37 2.50 -13.41
C GLU A 412 25.10 1.64 -13.25
N SER A 413 25.00 0.95 -12.11
CA SER A 413 23.95 -0.05 -11.94
C SER A 413 22.56 0.57 -11.87
N PHE A 414 22.41 1.73 -11.21
CA PHE A 414 21.17 2.51 -11.21
C PHE A 414 21.46 3.99 -11.47
N GLY A 415 22.06 4.69 -10.48
CA GLY A 415 22.37 6.12 -10.57
C GLY A 415 21.47 6.99 -9.69
N ILE A 416 21.53 6.80 -8.36
CA ILE A 416 20.72 7.57 -7.39
C ILE A 416 20.93 9.09 -7.57
N GLY A 417 22.18 9.52 -7.73
CA GLY A 417 22.50 10.94 -7.93
C GLY A 417 21.88 11.54 -9.20
N ILE A 418 21.62 10.74 -10.23
CA ILE A 418 20.92 11.21 -11.44
C ILE A 418 19.46 11.50 -11.11
N VAL A 419 18.80 10.59 -10.39
CA VAL A 419 17.41 10.77 -9.95
C VAL A 419 17.29 11.99 -9.03
N GLU A 420 18.22 12.19 -8.11
CA GLU A 420 18.24 13.36 -7.22
C GLU A 420 18.40 14.68 -7.99
N MET A 421 19.31 14.73 -8.97
CA MET A 421 19.46 15.90 -9.84
C MET A 421 18.18 16.16 -10.65
N MET A 422 17.59 15.13 -11.25
CA MET A 422 16.34 15.26 -12.03
C MET A 422 15.16 15.68 -11.14
N ALA A 423 15.07 15.15 -9.93
CA ALA A 423 14.06 15.55 -8.94
C ALA A 423 14.21 17.02 -8.52
N ALA A 424 15.43 17.56 -8.53
CA ALA A 424 15.71 18.97 -8.30
C ALA A 424 15.47 19.86 -9.54
N GLY A 425 14.94 19.31 -10.64
CA GLY A 425 14.68 20.05 -11.88
C GLY A 425 15.93 20.31 -12.73
N ILE A 426 17.02 19.55 -12.54
CA ILE A 426 18.25 19.70 -13.32
C ILE A 426 18.19 18.78 -14.55
N ILE A 427 18.58 19.30 -15.72
CA ILE A 427 18.69 18.48 -16.93
C ILE A 427 20.01 17.71 -16.86
N VAL A 428 19.93 16.38 -16.82
CA VAL A 428 21.11 15.53 -16.65
C VAL A 428 21.63 15.01 -17.99
N VAL A 429 22.95 15.08 -18.16
CA VAL A 429 23.71 14.37 -19.20
C VAL A 429 24.44 13.20 -18.53
N ALA A 430 24.00 11.98 -18.81
CA ALA A 430 24.58 10.76 -18.21
C ALA A 430 25.25 9.84 -19.24
N HIS A 431 26.05 8.88 -18.77
CA HIS A 431 26.66 7.90 -19.66
C HIS A 431 25.60 6.96 -20.29
N LYS A 432 25.72 6.68 -21.60
CA LYS A 432 24.80 5.81 -22.38
C LYS A 432 24.96 4.32 -22.09
N SER A 433 24.84 3.91 -20.84
CA SER A 433 24.96 2.50 -20.41
C SER A 433 24.11 2.18 -19.19
N ALA A 434 23.74 0.91 -19.01
CA ALA A 434 23.16 0.34 -17.79
C ALA A 434 21.95 1.13 -17.22
N GLY A 435 21.89 1.35 -15.90
CA GLY A 435 20.76 1.98 -15.21
C GLY A 435 20.34 3.33 -15.78
N PRO A 436 21.27 4.29 -16.00
CA PRO A 436 20.94 5.59 -16.59
C PRO A 436 20.17 5.49 -17.92
N LYS A 437 20.62 4.60 -18.82
CA LYS A 437 20.02 4.38 -20.14
C LYS A 437 18.70 3.61 -20.09
N MET A 438 18.58 2.64 -19.19
CA MET A 438 17.46 1.69 -19.23
C MET A 438 16.31 2.03 -18.29
N ASP A 439 16.59 2.75 -17.20
CA ASP A 439 15.62 2.99 -16.14
C ASP A 439 15.36 4.48 -15.88
N ILE A 440 16.29 5.38 -16.20
CA ILE A 440 16.23 6.77 -15.72
C ILE A 440 15.95 7.77 -16.86
N ILE A 441 16.83 7.85 -17.86
CA ILE A 441 16.79 8.89 -18.90
C ILE A 441 16.16 8.35 -20.18
N ASP A 442 15.13 9.05 -20.66
CA ASP A 442 14.65 8.94 -22.03
C ASP A 442 15.30 10.04 -22.90
N GLU A 443 16.02 9.63 -23.93
CA GLU A 443 16.91 10.51 -24.72
C GLU A 443 16.11 11.61 -25.42
N GLY A 444 16.37 12.86 -25.06
CA GLY A 444 15.74 14.03 -25.68
C GLY A 444 14.38 14.43 -25.08
N HIS A 445 13.84 13.64 -24.15
CA HIS A 445 12.59 13.94 -23.45
C HIS A 445 12.84 14.35 -22.00
N THR A 446 13.58 13.54 -21.24
CA THR A 446 13.85 13.82 -19.82
C THR A 446 15.31 14.18 -19.53
N GLY A 447 16.19 14.05 -20.52
CA GLY A 447 17.62 14.30 -20.39
C GLY A 447 18.40 13.76 -21.58
N PHE A 448 19.72 13.65 -21.44
CA PHE A 448 20.61 13.25 -22.53
C PHE A 448 21.59 12.15 -22.12
N LEU A 449 21.93 11.29 -23.07
CA LEU A 449 22.93 10.25 -22.93
C LEU A 449 24.14 10.53 -23.83
N ALA A 450 25.34 10.39 -23.27
CA ALA A 450 26.61 10.60 -23.96
C ALA A 450 27.59 9.46 -23.69
N VAL A 451 28.63 9.33 -24.53
CA VAL A 451 29.68 8.29 -24.38
C VAL A 451 31.06 8.94 -24.33
N ASP A 452 31.35 9.83 -25.27
CA ASP A 452 32.68 10.39 -25.51
C ASP A 452 32.73 11.89 -25.15
N ILE A 453 33.94 12.44 -25.02
CA ILE A 453 34.18 13.86 -24.68
C ILE A 453 33.34 14.80 -25.57
N ASP A 454 33.43 14.61 -26.89
CA ASP A 454 32.72 15.42 -27.88
C ASP A 454 31.19 15.30 -27.78
N SER A 455 30.70 14.10 -27.47
CA SER A 455 29.28 13.84 -27.24
C SER A 455 28.77 14.59 -26.02
N TYR A 456 29.49 14.55 -24.89
CA TYR A 456 29.14 15.32 -23.69
C TYR A 456 29.14 16.83 -23.96
N ALA A 457 30.18 17.35 -24.62
CA ALA A 457 30.27 18.77 -24.97
C ALA A 457 29.10 19.22 -25.84
N THR A 458 28.72 18.42 -26.84
CA THR A 458 27.58 18.70 -27.72
C THR A 458 26.25 18.73 -26.98
N LYS A 459 26.01 17.77 -26.07
CA LYS A 459 24.77 17.73 -25.29
C LYS A 459 24.68 18.87 -24.28
N MET A 460 25.78 19.24 -23.63
CA MET A 460 25.82 20.43 -22.78
C MET A 460 25.52 21.70 -23.57
N GLN A 461 26.12 21.85 -24.76
CA GLN A 461 25.85 22.98 -25.64
C GLN A 461 24.37 23.04 -26.04
N GLN A 462 23.78 21.90 -26.40
CA GLN A 462 22.36 21.82 -26.76
C GLN A 462 21.46 22.34 -25.63
N ILE A 463 21.72 21.96 -24.37
CA ILE A 463 20.93 22.42 -23.20
C ILE A 463 21.08 23.93 -22.98
N LEU A 464 22.28 24.47 -23.17
CA LEU A 464 22.55 25.91 -23.03
C LEU A 464 21.87 26.74 -24.12
N GLU A 465 21.70 26.17 -25.32
CA GLU A 465 21.09 26.82 -26.49
C GLU A 465 19.56 26.66 -26.56
N MET A 466 18.96 25.77 -25.75
CA MET A 466 17.51 25.60 -25.66
C MET A 466 16.78 26.85 -25.19
N ASN A 467 15.56 27.02 -25.71
CA ASN A 467 14.63 28.05 -25.24
C ASN A 467 14.16 27.76 -23.81
N THR A 468 13.77 28.80 -23.06
CA THR A 468 13.29 28.65 -21.67
C THR A 468 12.08 27.72 -21.57
N GLU A 469 11.16 27.76 -22.53
CA GLU A 469 9.96 26.91 -22.52
C GLU A 469 10.29 25.44 -22.82
N GLU A 470 11.16 25.16 -23.80
CA GLU A 470 11.63 23.80 -24.11
C GLU A 470 12.36 23.19 -22.91
N ARG A 471 13.19 24.00 -22.24
CA ARG A 471 13.89 23.61 -21.02
C ARG A 471 12.91 23.27 -19.89
N ARG A 472 11.90 24.13 -19.67
CA ARG A 472 10.87 23.92 -18.65
C ARG A 472 10.08 22.65 -18.92
N GLN A 473 9.69 22.42 -20.17
CA GLN A 473 8.97 21.20 -20.56
C GLN A 473 9.81 19.94 -20.26
N MET A 474 11.10 19.93 -20.64
CA MET A 474 11.99 18.80 -20.36
C MET A 474 12.16 18.55 -18.85
N GLN A 475 12.26 19.62 -18.05
CA GLN A 475 12.35 19.52 -16.59
C GLN A 475 11.06 18.97 -15.97
N GLU A 476 9.89 19.41 -16.44
CA GLU A 476 8.59 18.90 -16.01
C GLU A 476 8.40 17.43 -16.40
N GLU A 477 8.75 17.05 -17.62
CA GLU A 477 8.70 15.65 -18.07
C GLU A 477 9.65 14.75 -17.26
N ALA A 478 10.87 15.23 -16.99
CA ALA A 478 11.83 14.54 -16.12
C ALA A 478 11.26 14.33 -14.71
N TYR A 479 10.69 15.38 -14.13
CA TYR A 479 10.06 15.34 -12.82
C TYR A 479 8.88 14.36 -12.79
N LEU A 480 7.97 14.44 -13.76
CA LEU A 480 6.80 13.57 -13.85
C LEU A 480 7.19 12.11 -14.07
N ASN A 481 8.24 11.84 -14.84
CA ASN A 481 8.78 10.50 -15.01
C ASN A 481 9.31 9.96 -13.66
N MET A 482 9.95 10.79 -12.84
CA MET A 482 10.40 10.37 -11.49
C MET A 482 9.24 10.23 -10.50
N ALA A 483 8.27 11.15 -10.51
CA ALA A 483 7.10 11.12 -9.64
C ALA A 483 6.14 9.96 -9.98
N SER A 484 5.93 9.65 -11.26
CA SER A 484 5.10 8.52 -11.68
C SER A 484 5.75 7.16 -11.38
N LYS A 485 7.09 7.10 -11.30
CA LYS A 485 7.85 5.93 -10.84
C LYS A 485 7.81 5.72 -9.33
N VAL A 486 7.20 6.64 -8.55
CA VAL A 486 7.01 6.50 -7.10
C VAL A 486 6.07 5.36 -6.75
N ILE A 487 5.14 4.97 -7.64
CA ILE A 487 4.53 3.63 -7.54
C ILE A 487 5.58 2.66 -8.05
N GLY A 488 6.25 1.99 -7.11
CA GLY A 488 7.24 0.98 -7.45
C GLY A 488 6.61 -0.02 -8.42
N LYS A 489 7.26 -0.30 -9.55
CA LYS A 489 6.85 -1.39 -10.45
C LYS A 489 6.63 -2.70 -9.68
N CYS A 490 7.43 -2.92 -8.63
CA CYS A 490 7.23 -3.98 -7.65
C CYS A 490 5.85 -3.97 -6.98
N GLU A 491 5.40 -2.81 -6.48
CA GLU A 491 4.12 -2.66 -5.80
C GLU A 491 2.97 -2.91 -6.77
N LYS A 492 3.04 -2.35 -7.98
CA LYS A 492 2.07 -2.65 -9.05
C LYS A 492 2.02 -4.13 -9.39
N ASP A 493 3.18 -4.74 -9.66
CA ASP A 493 3.30 -6.17 -9.98
C ASP A 493 2.81 -7.04 -8.81
N PHE A 494 3.08 -6.64 -7.56
CA PHE A 494 2.65 -7.34 -6.36
C PHE A 494 1.14 -7.27 -6.16
N ILE A 495 0.53 -6.09 -6.29
CA ILE A 495 -0.93 -5.91 -6.21
C ILE A 495 -1.60 -6.78 -7.27
N ILE A 496 -1.13 -6.71 -8.52
CA ILE A 496 -1.64 -7.53 -9.61
C ILE A 496 -1.49 -9.02 -9.30
N GLN A 497 -0.37 -9.44 -8.72
CA GLN A 497 -0.15 -10.83 -8.33
C GLN A 497 -1.10 -11.26 -7.21
N CYS A 498 -1.31 -10.44 -6.18
CA CYS A 498 -2.29 -10.69 -5.13
C CYS A 498 -3.70 -10.87 -5.72
N LEU A 499 -4.08 -10.05 -6.69
CA LEU A 499 -5.38 -10.15 -7.37
C LEU A 499 -5.53 -11.46 -8.15
N ARG A 500 -4.47 -11.93 -8.82
CA ARG A 500 -4.45 -13.25 -9.46
C ARG A 500 -4.64 -14.38 -8.45
N ASP A 501 -4.05 -14.23 -7.28
CA ASP A 501 -4.19 -15.16 -6.15
C ASP A 501 -5.51 -14.97 -5.37
N ARG A 502 -6.41 -14.10 -5.86
CA ARG A 502 -7.70 -13.72 -5.26
C ARG A 502 -7.60 -13.19 -3.82
N GLN A 503 -6.51 -12.49 -3.53
CA GLN A 503 -6.26 -11.83 -2.26
C GLN A 503 -6.14 -10.32 -2.46
N ARG A 504 -6.74 -9.55 -1.55
CA ARG A 504 -6.55 -8.09 -1.47
C ARG A 504 -5.47 -7.74 -0.45
N LEU A 505 -4.94 -6.52 -0.54
CA LEU A 505 -3.90 -6.02 0.37
C LEU A 505 -4.34 -5.99 1.84
N ASP A 506 -5.62 -5.73 2.07
CA ASP A 506 -6.28 -5.69 3.39
C ASP A 506 -7.03 -7.00 3.71
N HIS A 507 -6.80 -8.04 2.91
CA HIS A 507 -7.42 -9.37 3.03
C HIS A 507 -8.96 -9.41 2.90
N ARG A 508 -9.60 -8.34 2.43
CA ARG A 508 -11.03 -8.37 2.10
C ARG A 508 -11.30 -9.23 0.87
N LEU A 509 -12.55 -9.69 0.74
CA LEU A 509 -13.03 -10.32 -0.48
C LEU A 509 -13.23 -9.26 -1.59
N PRO A 510 -13.17 -9.64 -2.89
CA PRO A 510 -13.29 -8.73 -4.02
C PRO A 510 -14.53 -7.82 -4.03
N PHE A 511 -15.68 -8.33 -3.56
CA PHE A 511 -16.97 -7.65 -3.62
C PHE A 511 -17.45 -7.16 -2.24
N VAL A 512 -16.53 -6.86 -1.33
CA VAL A 512 -16.83 -6.40 0.03
C VAL A 512 -16.30 -4.98 0.25
N THR A 513 -17.18 -4.06 0.62
CA THR A 513 -16.84 -2.66 0.95
C THR A 513 -16.23 -2.54 2.35
N ARG A 514 -15.50 -1.45 2.61
CA ARG A 514 -15.06 -1.06 3.95
C ARG A 514 -16.25 -0.73 4.84
N ASP A 515 -16.00 -0.76 6.14
CA ASP A 515 -16.97 -0.30 7.14
C ASP A 515 -17.28 1.18 6.93
N VAL A 516 -18.57 1.48 6.84
CA VAL A 516 -19.11 2.83 6.72
C VAL A 516 -19.46 3.36 8.10
N LYS A 517 -18.95 4.54 8.45
CA LYS A 517 -19.31 5.29 9.66
C LYS A 517 -19.86 6.65 9.28
N ILE A 518 -20.98 7.03 9.89
CA ILE A 518 -21.68 8.29 9.59
C ILE A 518 -21.82 9.05 10.90
N ASP A 519 -21.15 10.19 10.99
CA ASP A 519 -21.15 11.07 12.15
C ASP A 519 -21.91 12.36 11.82
N PHE A 520 -23.05 12.58 12.47
CA PHE A 520 -23.84 13.80 12.36
C PHE A 520 -23.27 14.87 13.30
N ARG A 521 -23.11 16.10 12.81
CA ARG A 521 -22.66 17.25 13.62
C ARG A 521 -23.86 18.01 14.19
N GLU A 522 -23.58 19.02 15.03
CA GLU A 522 -24.60 19.85 15.70
C GLU A 522 -25.52 20.59 14.71
N GLU A 523 -24.97 21.08 13.59
CA GLU A 523 -25.74 21.79 12.57
C GLU A 523 -26.48 20.85 11.59
N TYR A 524 -27.74 21.17 11.29
CA TYR A 524 -28.53 20.43 10.30
C TYR A 524 -27.86 20.45 8.92
N GLY A 525 -27.74 19.27 8.32
CA GLY A 525 -27.09 19.08 7.02
C GLY A 525 -25.56 19.10 7.04
N SER A 526 -24.94 19.12 8.22
CA SER A 526 -23.50 18.86 8.39
C SER A 526 -23.26 17.40 8.80
N VAL A 527 -22.61 16.61 7.94
CA VAL A 527 -22.37 15.17 8.15
C VAL A 527 -20.95 14.81 7.75
N THR A 528 -20.28 14.00 8.55
CA THR A 528 -18.99 13.40 8.21
C THR A 528 -19.20 11.92 7.92
N VAL A 529 -18.81 11.46 6.74
CA VAL A 529 -18.87 10.03 6.37
C VAL A 529 -17.44 9.51 6.25
N SER A 530 -17.19 8.35 6.85
CA SER A 530 -15.93 7.63 6.76
C SER A 530 -16.18 6.28 6.10
N LEU A 531 -15.46 5.99 5.03
CA LEU A 531 -15.40 4.69 4.36
C LEU A 531 -13.99 4.13 4.59
N GLY A 532 -13.81 3.37 5.68
CA GLY A 532 -12.49 3.04 6.21
C GLY A 532 -11.70 4.29 6.60
N LEU A 533 -10.60 4.57 5.89
CA LEU A 533 -9.75 5.75 6.09
C LEU A 533 -10.21 6.96 5.27
N THR A 534 -10.91 6.76 4.14
CA THR A 534 -11.43 7.85 3.33
C THR A 534 -12.53 8.61 4.08
N LYS A 535 -12.36 9.92 4.26
CA LYS A 535 -13.31 10.76 5.02
C LYS A 535 -13.77 11.96 4.20
N VAL A 536 -15.09 12.14 4.13
CA VAL A 536 -15.73 13.27 3.45
C VAL A 536 -16.67 13.99 4.40
N LEU A 537 -16.48 15.30 4.52
CA LEU A 537 -17.40 16.20 5.21
C LEU A 537 -18.37 16.82 4.20
N ALA A 538 -19.65 16.62 4.40
CA ALA A 538 -20.71 17.26 3.64
C ALA A 538 -21.37 18.36 4.47
N HIS A 539 -21.54 19.53 3.86
CA HIS A 539 -22.25 20.66 4.45
C HIS A 539 -23.31 21.18 3.47
N THR A 540 -24.56 21.22 3.90
CA THR A 540 -25.70 21.68 3.10
C THR A 540 -26.14 23.06 3.55
N SER A 541 -26.38 23.95 2.58
CA SER A 541 -26.87 25.31 2.80
C SER A 541 -28.03 25.61 1.85
N CYS A 542 -28.87 26.60 2.17
CA CYS A 542 -29.96 27.03 1.30
C CYS A 542 -30.05 28.55 1.19
N LYS A 543 -30.54 29.04 0.06
CA LYS A 543 -30.85 30.46 -0.15
C LYS A 543 -32.02 30.63 -1.11
N VAL A 544 -32.74 31.74 -1.01
CA VAL A 544 -33.82 32.09 -1.94
C VAL A 544 -33.21 32.75 -3.18
N VAL A 545 -33.54 32.25 -4.37
CA VAL A 545 -33.08 32.79 -5.65
C VAL A 545 -34.22 32.83 -6.67
N LYS A 546 -34.01 33.58 -7.75
CA LYS A 546 -34.91 33.51 -8.91
C LYS A 546 -34.78 32.14 -9.62
N PRO A 547 -35.89 31.49 -10.01
CA PRO A 547 -35.84 30.24 -10.75
C PRO A 547 -35.22 30.41 -12.15
N LYS A 548 -34.98 29.31 -12.87
CA LYS A 548 -34.55 29.41 -14.27
C LYS A 548 -35.76 29.71 -15.14
N GLU A 549 -35.59 30.51 -16.18
CA GLU A 549 -36.70 30.86 -17.10
C GLU A 549 -37.35 29.63 -17.73
N THR A 550 -36.55 28.60 -18.04
CA THR A 550 -37.03 27.35 -18.64
C THR A 550 -37.84 26.48 -17.69
N ARG A 551 -37.61 26.59 -16.37
CA ARG A 551 -38.27 25.79 -15.33
C ARG A 551 -38.56 26.64 -14.12
N ALA A 552 -39.62 27.44 -14.24
CA ALA A 552 -40.01 28.45 -13.26
C ALA A 552 -40.64 27.90 -11.97
N ASN A 553 -41.10 26.64 -12.00
CA ASN A 553 -41.79 25.96 -10.90
C ASN A 553 -40.90 24.99 -10.12
N GLU A 554 -39.60 24.92 -10.44
CA GLU A 554 -38.65 24.01 -9.80
C GLU A 554 -37.60 24.81 -9.03
N GLY A 555 -37.21 24.29 -7.86
CA GLY A 555 -36.04 24.75 -7.12
C GLY A 555 -34.72 24.50 -7.86
N ARG A 556 -33.61 24.88 -7.22
CA ARG A 556 -32.26 24.63 -7.74
C ARG A 556 -31.46 23.77 -6.77
N LEU A 557 -30.73 22.79 -7.31
CA LEU A 557 -29.78 21.98 -6.55
C LEU A 557 -28.37 22.20 -7.13
N ARG A 558 -27.43 22.56 -6.26
CA ARG A 558 -26.00 22.65 -6.59
C ARG A 558 -25.21 21.69 -5.72
N LEU A 559 -24.26 21.00 -6.32
CA LEU A 559 -23.31 20.13 -5.63
C LEU A 559 -21.90 20.56 -6.04
N GLN A 560 -21.03 20.78 -5.07
CA GLN A 560 -19.62 21.12 -5.30
C GLN A 560 -18.74 20.20 -4.47
N LEU A 561 -17.84 19.47 -5.14
CA LEU A 561 -16.75 18.77 -4.48
C LEU A 561 -15.54 19.71 -4.40
N LYS A 562 -14.99 19.89 -3.19
CA LYS A 562 -13.77 20.63 -2.90
C LYS A 562 -12.77 19.69 -2.26
N ASN A 563 -11.54 19.71 -2.77
CA ASN A 563 -10.44 18.94 -2.18
C ASN A 563 -9.74 19.76 -1.10
N SER A 564 -9.32 19.12 -0.01
CA SER A 564 -8.43 19.73 0.97
C SER A 564 -7.01 19.87 0.41
N HIS A 565 -6.23 20.81 0.93
CA HIS A 565 -4.84 21.01 0.53
C HIS A 565 -3.95 19.79 0.84
N THR A 566 -4.35 18.90 1.76
CA THR A 566 -3.64 17.65 2.05
C THR A 566 -3.61 16.69 0.83
N MET A 567 -4.58 16.81 -0.09
CA MET A 567 -4.60 16.06 -1.36
C MET A 567 -3.70 16.67 -2.45
N MET A 568 -3.14 17.87 -2.25
CA MET A 568 -2.27 18.53 -3.23
C MET A 568 -1.03 17.72 -3.59
N PHE A 569 -0.59 16.82 -2.72
CA PHE A 569 0.65 16.07 -2.92
C PHE A 569 0.61 14.99 -4.00
N ASN A 570 -0.58 14.48 -4.38
CA ASN A 570 -0.70 13.33 -5.30
C ASN A 570 -1.15 13.68 -6.72
N PHE A 571 -1.63 14.90 -6.97
CA PHE A 571 -2.16 15.29 -8.28
C PHE A 571 -1.73 16.71 -8.62
N GLU A 572 -1.19 16.92 -9.82
CA GLU A 572 -0.89 18.25 -10.35
C GLU A 572 -2.13 19.15 -10.28
N THR A 573 -1.96 20.41 -9.88
CA THR A 573 -3.04 21.39 -9.67
C THR A 573 -3.99 21.53 -10.88
N GLY A 574 -3.49 21.37 -12.12
CA GLY A 574 -4.30 21.36 -13.34
C GLY A 574 -5.13 20.07 -13.54
N ARG A 575 -4.55 18.91 -13.22
CA ARG A 575 -5.20 17.59 -13.37
C ARG A 575 -6.27 17.36 -12.29
N GLN A 576 -6.07 17.94 -11.11
CA GLN A 576 -7.07 17.94 -10.03
C GLN A 576 -8.37 18.63 -10.43
N ALA A 577 -8.29 19.77 -11.12
CA ALA A 577 -9.48 20.51 -11.52
C ALA A 577 -10.35 19.67 -12.46
N GLN A 578 -9.73 18.94 -13.40
CA GLN A 578 -10.44 18.03 -14.31
C GLN A 578 -11.11 16.89 -13.56
N TRP A 579 -10.38 16.23 -12.66
CA TRP A 579 -10.90 15.08 -11.89
C TRP A 579 -12.04 15.48 -10.95
N THR A 580 -11.89 16.59 -10.23
CA THR A 580 -12.91 17.14 -9.31
C THR A 580 -14.17 17.56 -10.07
N THR A 581 -14.00 18.15 -11.26
CA THR A 581 -15.13 18.52 -12.14
C THR A 581 -15.87 17.27 -12.63
N LEU A 582 -15.12 16.24 -13.04
CA LEU A 582 -15.70 14.98 -13.50
C LEU A 582 -16.48 14.27 -12.39
N MET A 583 -15.93 14.17 -11.19
CA MET A 583 -16.59 13.58 -10.02
C MET A 583 -17.82 14.39 -9.59
N SER A 584 -17.71 15.72 -9.55
CA SER A 584 -18.85 16.60 -9.24
C SER A 584 -19.98 16.42 -10.25
N ARG A 585 -19.66 16.26 -11.54
CA ARG A 585 -20.64 16.01 -12.59
C ARG A 585 -21.35 14.66 -12.40
N GLN A 586 -20.61 13.60 -12.10
CA GLN A 586 -21.19 12.27 -11.85
C GLN A 586 -22.11 12.25 -10.63
N LEU A 587 -21.67 12.84 -9.51
CA LEU A 587 -22.49 12.97 -8.31
C LEU A 587 -23.77 13.76 -8.59
N LEU A 588 -23.66 14.86 -9.33
CA LEU A 588 -24.80 15.68 -9.69
C LEU A 588 -25.78 14.93 -10.61
N GLN A 589 -25.29 14.19 -11.60
CA GLN A 589 -26.13 13.35 -12.47
C GLN A 589 -26.88 12.30 -11.64
N ASN A 590 -26.18 11.60 -10.73
CA ASN A 590 -26.81 10.57 -9.91
C ASN A 590 -27.89 11.11 -8.97
N ILE A 591 -27.70 12.28 -8.35
CA ILE A 591 -28.69 12.84 -7.41
C ILE A 591 -29.80 13.60 -8.13
N ARG A 592 -29.47 14.37 -9.18
CA ARG A 592 -30.45 15.21 -9.87
C ARG A 592 -31.27 14.43 -10.89
N ASP A 593 -30.63 13.65 -11.75
CA ASP A 593 -31.30 13.00 -12.88
C ASP A 593 -32.11 11.77 -12.44
N SER A 594 -31.75 11.17 -11.30
CA SER A 594 -32.58 10.16 -10.65
C SER A 594 -33.91 10.71 -10.13
N GLY A 595 -34.03 12.02 -9.91
CA GLY A 595 -35.18 12.61 -9.23
C GLY A 595 -35.21 12.27 -7.74
N CYS A 596 -34.04 12.13 -7.10
CA CYS A 596 -33.91 11.86 -5.66
C CYS A 596 -34.64 12.90 -4.80
N VAL A 597 -34.53 14.18 -5.15
CA VAL A 597 -35.13 15.31 -4.42
C VAL A 597 -36.32 15.87 -5.21
N ASP A 598 -37.44 16.11 -4.51
CA ASP A 598 -38.62 16.75 -5.10
C ASP A 598 -38.36 18.26 -5.31
N MET A 599 -37.93 18.62 -6.52
CA MET A 599 -37.59 19.99 -6.88
C MET A 599 -38.81 20.92 -6.93
N GLU A 600 -40.01 20.40 -7.16
CA GLU A 600 -41.25 21.20 -7.17
C GLU A 600 -41.62 21.65 -5.75
N SER A 601 -41.37 20.80 -4.75
CA SER A 601 -41.59 21.14 -3.34
C SER A 601 -40.74 22.31 -2.83
N LEU A 602 -39.69 22.69 -3.58
CA LEU A 602 -38.77 23.78 -3.27
C LEU A 602 -39.19 25.13 -3.89
N CYS A 603 -40.28 25.16 -4.65
CA CYS A 603 -40.84 26.39 -5.21
C CYS A 603 -41.63 27.16 -4.14
N ILE A 604 -41.32 28.45 -3.94
CA ILE A 604 -42.04 29.32 -3.00
C ILE A 604 -43.11 30.11 -3.77
N LEU A 605 -42.66 30.90 -4.74
CA LEU A 605 -43.48 31.66 -5.69
C LEU A 605 -42.96 31.37 -7.09
N ALA A 606 -43.82 30.76 -7.92
CA ALA A 606 -43.49 30.45 -9.30
C ALA A 606 -43.00 31.71 -10.04
N HIS A 607 -41.97 31.55 -10.87
CA HIS A 607 -41.31 32.62 -11.64
C HIS A 607 -40.52 33.68 -10.83
N GLU A 608 -40.75 33.82 -9.52
CA GLU A 608 -40.09 34.87 -8.71
C GLU A 608 -39.10 34.31 -7.69
N HIS A 609 -39.52 33.39 -6.82
CA HIS A 609 -38.74 32.94 -5.68
C HIS A 609 -38.78 31.42 -5.53
N VAL A 610 -37.60 30.79 -5.59
CA VAL A 610 -37.43 29.35 -5.33
C VAL A 610 -36.25 29.12 -4.40
N TRP A 611 -36.27 27.99 -3.70
CA TRP A 611 -35.12 27.55 -2.90
C TRP A 611 -34.00 27.02 -3.78
N GLU A 612 -32.78 27.47 -3.49
CA GLU A 612 -31.55 26.88 -4.01
C GLU A 612 -30.80 26.18 -2.88
N ILE A 613 -30.75 24.86 -2.95
CA ILE A 613 -30.01 24.01 -2.01
C ILE A 613 -28.62 23.78 -2.59
N SER A 614 -27.59 24.07 -1.79
CA SER A 614 -26.18 23.91 -2.16
C SER A 614 -25.49 22.95 -1.19
N VAL A 615 -25.05 21.81 -1.71
CA VAL A 615 -24.28 20.79 -0.98
C VAL A 615 -22.80 20.95 -1.32
N ASN A 616 -22.00 21.29 -0.31
CA ASN A 616 -20.55 21.39 -0.41
C ASN A 616 -19.92 20.14 0.23
N LEU A 617 -19.15 19.40 -0.55
CA LEU A 617 -18.42 18.23 -0.11
C LEU A 617 -16.95 18.58 0.02
N HIS A 618 -16.36 18.26 1.16
CA HIS A 618 -14.96 18.49 1.48
C HIS A 618 -14.29 17.17 1.79
N VAL A 619 -13.33 16.76 0.95
CA VAL A 619 -12.54 15.54 1.19
C VAL A 619 -11.50 15.85 2.28
N LEU A 620 -11.64 15.21 3.44
CA LEU A 620 -10.73 15.39 4.58
C LEU A 620 -9.53 14.45 4.48
N ASP A 621 -9.78 13.20 4.10
CA ASP A 621 -8.78 12.14 4.02
C ASP A 621 -9.08 11.21 2.83
N TYR A 622 -8.05 10.65 2.22
CA TYR A 622 -8.15 9.86 0.98
C TYR A 622 -7.37 8.56 1.11
N ASP A 623 -8.11 7.46 0.98
CA ASP A 623 -7.58 6.11 0.84
C ASP A 623 -8.39 5.39 -0.26
N GLY A 624 -8.65 6.09 -1.37
CA GLY A 624 -9.45 5.58 -2.49
C GLY A 624 -10.97 5.59 -2.30
N ASN A 625 -11.70 5.32 -3.38
CA ASN A 625 -13.15 5.30 -3.54
C ASN A 625 -13.89 6.56 -3.03
N ILE A 626 -13.41 7.74 -3.44
CA ILE A 626 -14.05 9.01 -3.08
C ILE A 626 -15.48 9.10 -3.63
N LEU A 627 -15.74 8.57 -4.83
CA LEU A 627 -17.04 8.72 -5.50
C LEU A 627 -18.19 8.17 -4.66
N ASP A 628 -18.03 6.94 -4.15
CA ASP A 628 -19.06 6.29 -3.33
C ASP A 628 -19.22 6.99 -1.97
N CYS A 629 -18.10 7.33 -1.32
CA CYS A 629 -18.09 8.03 -0.04
C CYS A 629 -18.74 9.43 -0.14
N ALA A 630 -18.42 10.18 -1.20
CA ALA A 630 -18.96 11.50 -1.47
C ALA A 630 -20.46 11.44 -1.82
N ASN A 631 -20.89 10.43 -2.58
CA ASN A 631 -22.32 10.21 -2.87
C ASN A 631 -23.09 9.92 -1.58
N LEU A 632 -22.56 9.04 -0.74
CA LEU A 632 -23.18 8.72 0.55
C LEU A 632 -23.25 9.96 1.46
N ALA A 633 -22.16 10.72 1.56
CA ALA A 633 -22.11 11.95 2.34
C ALA A 633 -23.14 13.00 1.86
N ALA A 634 -23.27 13.18 0.54
CA ALA A 634 -24.26 14.08 -0.04
C ALA A 634 -25.70 13.67 0.29
N LEU A 635 -26.03 12.38 0.16
CA LEU A 635 -27.37 11.86 0.49
C LEU A 635 -27.69 11.97 1.98
N CYS A 636 -26.74 11.63 2.85
CA CYS A 636 -26.90 11.78 4.30
C CYS A 636 -27.08 13.25 4.69
N ALA A 637 -26.33 14.17 4.08
CA ALA A 637 -26.45 15.59 4.33
C ALA A 637 -27.82 16.14 3.87
N LEU A 638 -28.30 15.76 2.68
CA LEU A 638 -29.63 16.14 2.19
C LEU A 638 -30.75 15.58 3.08
N ALA A 639 -30.63 14.33 3.56
CA ALA A 639 -31.61 13.73 4.45
C ALA A 639 -31.63 14.38 5.85
N HIS A 640 -30.46 14.79 6.34
CA HIS A 640 -30.30 15.46 7.63
C HIS A 640 -30.72 16.93 7.58
N PHE A 641 -30.54 17.60 6.44
CA PHE A 641 -30.75 19.04 6.32
C PHE A 641 -32.21 19.45 6.53
N ARG A 642 -32.38 20.64 7.12
CA ARG A 642 -33.66 21.30 7.36
C ARG A 642 -33.53 22.76 6.90
N TYR A 643 -34.46 23.24 6.09
CA TYR A 643 -34.50 24.62 5.61
C TYR A 643 -35.55 25.45 6.37
N PRO A 644 -35.37 26.78 6.52
CA PRO A 644 -36.27 27.60 7.31
C PRO A 644 -37.68 27.65 6.70
N ALA A 645 -38.69 27.72 7.58
CA ALA A 645 -40.09 27.83 7.16
C ALA A 645 -40.36 29.21 6.55
N VAL A 646 -41.21 29.25 5.52
CA VAL A 646 -41.56 30.49 4.81
C VAL A 646 -43.05 30.76 4.95
N THR A 647 -43.40 32.03 5.13
CA THR A 647 -44.77 32.50 4.92
C THR A 647 -44.80 33.45 3.73
N VAL A 648 -45.83 33.29 2.90
CA VAL A 648 -46.02 34.07 1.69
C VAL A 648 -47.29 34.89 1.87
N ILE A 649 -47.17 36.22 1.82
CA ILE A 649 -48.30 37.15 1.91
C ILE A 649 -48.31 37.97 0.62
N GLY A 650 -49.18 37.62 -0.32
CA GLY A 650 -49.17 38.22 -1.66
C GLY A 650 -47.88 37.86 -2.41
N THR A 651 -47.07 38.87 -2.73
CA THR A 651 -45.74 38.73 -3.35
C THR A 651 -44.59 38.72 -2.33
N ASP A 652 -44.85 39.09 -1.08
CA ASP A 652 -43.82 39.22 -0.07
C ASP A 652 -43.52 37.86 0.59
N VAL A 653 -42.25 37.49 0.57
CA VAL A 653 -41.73 36.23 1.10
C VAL A 653 -41.03 36.49 2.43
N HIS A 654 -41.63 36.04 3.53
CA HIS A 654 -41.04 36.13 4.87
C HIS A 654 -40.41 34.80 5.29
N VAL A 655 -39.08 34.79 5.40
CA VAL A 655 -38.31 33.63 5.87
C VAL A 655 -38.19 33.70 7.40
N HIS A 656 -38.73 32.72 8.10
CA HIS A 656 -38.67 32.67 9.56
C HIS A 656 -37.32 32.15 10.04
N SER A 657 -36.82 32.72 11.13
CA SER A 657 -35.65 32.18 11.84
C SER A 657 -35.98 30.84 12.51
N THR A 658 -34.95 30.05 12.82
CA THR A 658 -35.10 28.73 13.49
C THR A 658 -35.67 28.82 14.90
N THR A 659 -35.58 29.99 15.54
CA THR A 659 -36.16 30.27 16.85
C THR A 659 -37.65 30.64 16.74
N GLU A 660 -38.06 31.30 15.66
CA GLU A 660 -39.46 31.63 15.40
C GLU A 660 -40.29 30.41 14.97
N ARG A 661 -39.74 29.56 14.12
CA ARG A 661 -40.40 28.37 13.60
C ARG A 661 -39.44 27.21 13.40
N ASN A 662 -39.96 26.00 13.62
CA ASN A 662 -39.23 24.77 13.34
C ASN A 662 -38.88 24.67 11.85
N PRO A 663 -37.62 24.35 11.50
CA PRO A 663 -37.20 24.21 10.11
C PRO A 663 -37.79 22.92 9.48
N GLN A 664 -38.04 22.97 8.18
CA GLN A 664 -38.72 21.91 7.44
C GLN A 664 -37.72 20.96 6.76
N PRO A 665 -38.01 19.64 6.71
CA PRO A 665 -37.20 18.68 5.99
C PRO A 665 -37.35 18.78 4.47
N ILE A 666 -36.28 18.44 3.76
CA ILE A 666 -36.33 18.20 2.32
C ILE A 666 -37.14 16.93 2.06
N ARG A 667 -37.99 16.97 1.03
CA ARG A 667 -38.70 15.79 0.56
C ARG A 667 -37.83 14.97 -0.38
N ILE A 668 -37.32 13.85 0.13
CA ILE A 668 -36.54 12.86 -0.63
C ILE A 668 -37.46 11.74 -1.09
N LEU A 669 -37.43 11.40 -2.38
CA LEU A 669 -38.27 10.38 -3.00
C LEU A 669 -37.63 8.98 -2.90
N HIS A 670 -36.32 8.87 -3.13
CA HIS A 670 -35.54 7.64 -3.04
C HIS A 670 -34.04 7.96 -2.85
N PHE A 671 -33.24 6.96 -2.51
CA PHE A 671 -31.79 7.11 -2.29
C PHE A 671 -30.98 6.39 -3.38
N PRO A 672 -30.43 7.10 -4.37
CA PRO A 672 -29.59 6.51 -5.41
C PRO A 672 -28.13 6.38 -4.93
N ILE A 673 -27.69 5.16 -4.64
CA ILE A 673 -26.33 4.88 -4.18
C ILE A 673 -25.43 4.55 -5.37
N ILE A 674 -24.26 5.17 -5.46
CA ILE A 674 -23.21 4.81 -6.43
C ILE A 674 -22.35 3.71 -5.83
N ILE A 675 -22.04 2.71 -6.66
CA ILE A 675 -21.14 1.61 -6.37
C ILE A 675 -20.07 1.58 -7.46
N SER A 676 -18.82 1.73 -7.04
CA SER A 676 -17.67 1.81 -7.92
C SER A 676 -16.93 0.47 -8.02
N PHE A 677 -16.70 0.03 -9.26
CA PHE A 677 -15.95 -1.17 -9.62
C PHE A 677 -14.62 -0.80 -10.26
N ALA A 678 -13.52 -1.09 -9.59
CA ALA A 678 -12.17 -0.95 -10.15
C ALA A 678 -11.84 -2.16 -11.03
N LEU A 679 -11.32 -1.89 -12.23
CA LEU A 679 -11.03 -2.87 -13.26
C LEU A 679 -9.52 -3.03 -13.44
N PHE A 680 -9.06 -4.29 -13.49
CA PHE A 680 -7.65 -4.65 -13.66
C PHE A 680 -7.50 -5.68 -14.78
N GLN A 681 -6.36 -5.66 -15.47
CA GLN A 681 -6.02 -6.60 -16.56
C GLN A 681 -7.12 -6.67 -17.63
N ASN A 682 -7.46 -5.53 -18.25
CA ASN A 682 -8.52 -5.41 -19.25
C ASN A 682 -9.89 -5.94 -18.78
N GLY A 683 -10.19 -5.83 -17.48
CA GLY A 683 -11.47 -6.25 -16.90
C GLY A 683 -11.58 -7.73 -16.54
N GLU A 684 -10.47 -8.49 -16.52
CA GLU A 684 -10.45 -9.86 -15.99
C GLU A 684 -10.73 -9.90 -14.49
N HIS A 685 -10.22 -8.90 -13.75
CA HIS A 685 -10.42 -8.77 -12.32
C HIS A 685 -11.20 -7.49 -11.99
N MET A 686 -12.27 -7.63 -11.22
CA MET A 686 -13.12 -6.54 -10.76
C MET A 686 -13.13 -6.50 -9.23
N LEU A 687 -12.96 -5.30 -8.66
CA LEU A 687 -13.01 -5.08 -7.21
C LEU A 687 -14.03 -3.98 -6.89
N ILE A 688 -14.77 -4.14 -5.80
CA ILE A 688 -15.57 -3.07 -5.22
C ILE A 688 -14.72 -2.34 -4.16
N ASP A 689 -14.86 -1.02 -4.12
CA ASP A 689 -14.26 -0.17 -3.08
C ASP A 689 -12.74 -0.36 -2.97
N ALA A 690 -12.05 0.02 -4.05
CA ALA A 690 -10.60 -0.01 -4.14
C ALA A 690 -9.94 0.96 -3.13
N CYS A 691 -8.85 0.51 -2.49
CA CYS A 691 -8.01 1.40 -1.69
C CYS A 691 -7.12 2.28 -2.58
N GLU A 692 -6.42 3.26 -2.00
CA GLU A 692 -5.56 4.17 -2.78
C GLU A 692 -4.53 3.42 -3.64
N ALA A 693 -3.88 2.39 -3.07
CA ALA A 693 -2.89 1.60 -3.78
C ALA A 693 -3.51 0.80 -4.95
N GLU A 694 -4.72 0.28 -4.78
CA GLU A 694 -5.46 -0.42 -5.82
C GLU A 694 -5.94 0.54 -6.92
N GLU A 695 -6.44 1.74 -6.58
CA GLU A 695 -6.83 2.78 -7.56
C GLU A 695 -5.64 3.30 -8.36
N LYS A 696 -4.45 3.39 -7.76
CA LYS A 696 -3.21 3.75 -8.46
C LYS A 696 -2.83 2.73 -9.55
N VAL A 697 -3.23 1.48 -9.39
CA VAL A 697 -2.92 0.37 -10.31
C VAL A 697 -4.05 0.06 -11.28
N MET A 698 -5.28 0.50 -10.99
CA MET A 698 -6.45 0.22 -11.82
C MET A 698 -6.28 0.80 -13.23
N GLU A 699 -6.81 0.08 -14.21
CA GLU A 699 -6.78 0.49 -15.61
C GLU A 699 -8.07 1.26 -15.98
N GLY A 700 -9.13 1.09 -15.20
CA GLY A 700 -10.42 1.74 -15.41
C GLY A 700 -11.36 1.59 -14.23
N LEU A 701 -12.41 2.41 -14.24
CA LEU A 701 -13.43 2.50 -13.20
C LEU A 701 -14.81 2.38 -13.85
N PHE A 702 -15.63 1.47 -13.36
CA PHE A 702 -17.02 1.33 -13.76
C PHE A 702 -17.92 1.66 -12.56
N ALA A 703 -18.68 2.74 -12.64
CA ALA A 703 -19.55 3.21 -11.55
C ALA A 703 -21.03 3.04 -11.91
N VAL A 704 -21.78 2.43 -11.00
CA VAL A 704 -23.20 2.13 -11.17
C VAL A 704 -24.00 2.83 -10.07
N GLY A 705 -24.93 3.69 -10.45
CA GLY A 705 -25.91 4.29 -9.54
C GLY A 705 -27.20 3.47 -9.55
N MET A 706 -27.64 3.03 -8.37
CA MET A 706 -28.89 2.28 -8.20
C MET A 706 -29.67 2.75 -6.98
N ASN A 707 -31.00 2.71 -7.07
CA ASN A 707 -31.86 3.01 -5.94
C ASN A 707 -32.30 1.73 -5.20
N GLN A 708 -32.95 1.90 -4.04
CA GLN A 708 -33.54 0.82 -3.25
C GLN A 708 -34.61 -0.01 -4.00
N HIS A 709 -35.12 0.49 -5.11
CA HIS A 709 -36.09 -0.18 -5.97
C HIS A 709 -35.43 -1.00 -7.09
N LYS A 710 -34.09 -1.10 -7.08
CA LYS A 710 -33.26 -1.73 -8.13
C LYS A 710 -33.39 -1.05 -9.49
N GLU A 711 -33.75 0.23 -9.52
CA GLU A 711 -33.74 1.04 -10.73
C GLU A 711 -32.37 1.69 -10.87
N LEU A 712 -31.85 1.63 -12.09
CA LEU A 712 -30.57 2.20 -12.45
C LEU A 712 -30.71 3.71 -12.68
N SER A 713 -30.00 4.52 -11.91
CA SER A 713 -29.96 5.98 -12.07
C SER A 713 -28.89 6.42 -13.06
N THR A 714 -27.66 5.93 -12.90
CA THR A 714 -26.51 6.35 -13.71
C THR A 714 -25.56 5.21 -13.98
N LEU A 715 -24.97 5.20 -15.17
CA LEU A 715 -23.85 4.32 -15.53
C LEU A 715 -22.71 5.17 -16.05
N THR A 716 -21.53 5.03 -15.45
CA THR A 716 -20.33 5.69 -15.96
C THR A 716 -19.17 4.73 -16.06
N MET A 717 -18.47 4.79 -17.18
CA MET A 717 -17.22 4.07 -17.40
C MET A 717 -16.11 5.10 -17.63
N LEU A 718 -15.02 4.97 -16.88
CA LEU A 718 -13.81 5.78 -17.01
C LEU A 718 -12.64 4.84 -17.33
N GLY A 719 -11.73 5.30 -18.19
CA GLY A 719 -10.60 4.51 -18.68
C GLY A 719 -10.87 3.84 -20.03
N GLU A 720 -9.79 3.34 -20.64
CA GLU A 720 -9.81 2.73 -21.97
C GLU A 720 -9.95 1.20 -21.89
N ILE A 721 -10.97 0.71 -21.19
CA ILE A 721 -11.25 -0.73 -21.04
C ILE A 721 -12.50 -1.11 -21.82
N CYS A 722 -12.51 -2.33 -22.36
CA CYS A 722 -13.70 -2.93 -22.96
C CYS A 722 -14.27 -3.99 -22.01
N LEU A 723 -15.48 -3.76 -21.48
CA LEU A 723 -16.22 -4.77 -20.72
C LEU A 723 -17.17 -5.53 -21.64
N SER A 724 -17.26 -6.84 -21.45
CA SER A 724 -18.27 -7.64 -22.16
C SER A 724 -19.66 -7.42 -21.56
N ARG A 725 -20.70 -7.60 -22.38
CA ARG A 725 -22.10 -7.48 -21.90
C ARG A 725 -22.39 -8.46 -20.77
N ASP A 726 -21.85 -9.68 -20.85
CA ASP A 726 -22.07 -10.73 -19.86
C ASP A 726 -21.43 -10.36 -18.51
N GLN A 727 -20.25 -9.74 -18.53
CA GLN A 727 -19.60 -9.23 -17.32
C GLN A 727 -20.49 -8.19 -16.61
N VAL A 728 -21.09 -7.26 -17.37
CA VAL A 728 -21.97 -6.23 -16.81
C VAL A 728 -23.28 -6.84 -16.27
N GLN A 729 -23.85 -7.84 -16.96
CA GLN A 729 -25.08 -8.50 -16.52
C GLN A 729 -24.89 -9.36 -15.26
N ASN A 730 -23.74 -10.01 -15.10
CA ASN A 730 -23.43 -10.83 -13.93
C ASN A 730 -23.24 -10.00 -12.64
N LEU A 731 -23.01 -8.68 -12.76
CA LEU A 731 -22.96 -7.79 -11.60
C LEU A 731 -24.33 -7.69 -10.89
N ASP A 732 -25.44 -7.80 -11.63
CA ASP A 732 -26.80 -7.75 -11.10
C ASP A 732 -27.08 -8.91 -10.12
N CYS A 733 -26.50 -10.08 -10.38
CA CYS A 733 -26.63 -11.29 -9.55
C CYS A 733 -25.93 -11.16 -8.18
N SER A 734 -24.91 -10.30 -8.09
CA SER A 734 -24.04 -10.17 -6.92
C SER A 734 -24.65 -9.31 -5.81
N PHE A 735 -25.58 -8.41 -6.17
CA PHE A 735 -26.28 -7.54 -5.21
C PHE A 735 -27.31 -8.27 -4.35
N ASP A 736 -27.77 -9.45 -4.77
CA ASP A 736 -28.75 -10.25 -4.03
C ASP A 736 -28.13 -11.15 -2.96
N ASP A 737 -26.87 -11.57 -3.11
CA ASP A 737 -26.20 -12.53 -2.21
C ASP A 737 -25.58 -11.89 -0.95
N ALA A 738 -25.33 -10.58 -0.94
CA ALA A 738 -24.77 -9.89 0.24
C ALA A 738 -25.73 -9.79 1.44
N ASN A 739 -27.04 -10.04 1.23
CA ASN A 739 -28.07 -10.00 2.27
C ASN A 739 -28.41 -11.36 2.89
N SER A 740 -27.68 -12.44 2.56
CA SER A 740 -27.89 -13.75 3.20
C SER A 740 -27.18 -13.87 4.56
N ASN A 741 -27.41 -12.91 5.46
CA ASN A 741 -27.18 -13.08 6.89
C ASN A 741 -28.51 -13.51 7.54
N PRO A 742 -28.66 -14.74 8.05
CA PRO A 742 -29.97 -15.33 8.39
C PRO A 742 -30.62 -14.79 9.67
N ASN A 743 -30.10 -13.73 10.29
CA ASN A 743 -30.48 -13.31 11.65
C ASN A 743 -31.40 -12.09 11.76
N TYR A 744 -31.92 -11.53 10.65
CA TYR A 744 -32.92 -10.46 10.71
C TYR A 744 -34.33 -10.96 10.38
N GLY A 745 -35.08 -11.33 11.43
CA GLY A 745 -36.53 -11.59 11.36
C GLY A 745 -37.13 -11.91 12.73
N GLU A 746 -38.41 -11.61 12.92
CA GLU A 746 -39.16 -12.02 14.11
C GLU A 746 -39.33 -13.54 14.12
N ILE A 747 -39.34 -14.14 15.31
CA ILE A 747 -39.54 -15.59 15.46
C ILE A 747 -41.02 -15.83 15.78
N ASN A 748 -41.69 -16.67 15.00
CA ASN A 748 -43.07 -17.06 15.27
C ASN A 748 -43.16 -18.05 16.44
N GLN A 749 -44.37 -18.36 16.90
CA GLN A 749 -44.62 -19.30 18.00
C GLN A 749 -44.13 -20.74 17.74
N LEU A 750 -43.80 -21.10 16.50
CA LEU A 750 -43.27 -22.40 16.09
C LEU A 750 -41.74 -22.38 15.93
N GLY A 751 -41.08 -21.28 16.27
CA GLY A 751 -39.63 -21.12 16.21
C GLY A 751 -39.08 -20.86 14.80
N GLY A 752 -39.91 -20.42 13.85
CA GLY A 752 -39.50 -20.06 12.49
C GLY A 752 -39.40 -18.54 12.30
N ILE A 753 -38.40 -18.12 11.54
CA ILE A 753 -38.06 -16.72 11.30
C ILE A 753 -38.97 -16.16 10.20
N PHE A 754 -39.56 -14.97 10.40
CA PHE A 754 -40.40 -14.29 9.41
C PHE A 754 -40.22 -12.77 9.48
N VAL A 755 -40.62 -12.08 8.40
CA VAL A 755 -40.56 -10.61 8.29
C VAL A 755 -41.97 -10.09 7.96
N ASN A 756 -42.50 -9.19 8.79
CA ASN A 756 -43.82 -8.60 8.58
C ASN A 756 -43.91 -7.91 7.20
N GLY A 757 -45.00 -8.17 6.46
CA GLY A 757 -45.25 -7.58 5.14
C GLY A 757 -44.49 -8.20 3.96
N ARG A 758 -43.57 -9.14 4.18
CA ARG A 758 -42.88 -9.87 3.10
C ARG A 758 -43.48 -11.25 2.86
N PRO A 759 -43.63 -11.68 1.59
CA PRO A 759 -44.08 -13.03 1.28
C PRO A 759 -43.04 -14.07 1.70
N LEU A 760 -43.49 -15.25 2.11
CA LEU A 760 -42.61 -16.39 2.42
C LEU A 760 -41.73 -16.74 1.20
N PRO A 761 -40.44 -17.10 1.38
CA PRO A 761 -39.54 -17.46 0.29
C PRO A 761 -40.07 -18.59 -0.60
N THR A 762 -39.89 -18.46 -1.92
CA THR A 762 -40.37 -19.42 -2.93
C THR A 762 -39.98 -20.88 -2.65
N PRO A 763 -38.75 -21.21 -2.20
CA PRO A 763 -38.39 -22.59 -1.87
C PRO A 763 -39.29 -23.22 -0.80
N ILE A 764 -39.62 -22.45 0.25
CA ILE A 764 -40.49 -22.92 1.34
C ILE A 764 -41.95 -23.05 0.84
N ARG A 765 -42.40 -22.17 -0.05
CA ARG A 765 -43.75 -22.27 -0.67
C ARG A 765 -43.89 -23.52 -1.53
N LEU A 766 -42.86 -23.86 -2.31
CA LEU A 766 -42.82 -25.10 -3.09
C LEU A 766 -42.85 -26.33 -2.18
N GLN A 767 -42.06 -26.30 -1.11
CA GLN A 767 -42.02 -27.38 -0.12
C GLN A 767 -43.37 -27.58 0.60
N ILE A 768 -44.11 -26.50 0.88
CA ILE A 768 -45.48 -26.57 1.41
C ILE A 768 -46.40 -27.33 0.45
N ILE A 769 -46.33 -27.03 -0.84
CA ILE A 769 -47.16 -27.66 -1.88
C ILE A 769 -46.78 -29.13 -2.06
N GLU A 770 -45.49 -29.44 -2.11
CA GLU A 770 -44.97 -30.79 -2.26
C GLU A 770 -45.38 -31.69 -1.08
N MET A 771 -45.28 -31.19 0.15
CA MET A 771 -45.74 -31.92 1.33
C MET A 771 -47.26 -32.12 1.32
N SER A 772 -48.03 -31.14 0.86
CA SER A 772 -49.48 -31.25 0.73
C SER A 772 -49.89 -32.27 -0.35
N ASN A 773 -49.21 -32.27 -1.51
CA ASN A 773 -49.43 -33.23 -2.59
C ASN A 773 -49.04 -34.65 -2.16
N SER A 774 -48.09 -34.77 -1.23
CA SER A 774 -47.71 -36.03 -0.57
C SER A 774 -48.67 -36.45 0.55
N GLY A 775 -49.82 -35.77 0.69
CA GLY A 775 -50.87 -36.10 1.65
C GLY A 775 -50.60 -35.69 3.11
N VAL A 776 -49.57 -34.86 3.36
CA VAL A 776 -49.27 -34.36 4.72
C VAL A 776 -50.30 -33.30 5.10
N ARG A 777 -50.85 -33.39 6.32
CA ARG A 777 -51.86 -32.44 6.80
C ARG A 777 -51.26 -31.03 6.96
N PRO A 778 -52.00 -29.95 6.64
CA PRO A 778 -51.50 -28.58 6.76
C PRO A 778 -50.96 -28.20 8.15
N CYS A 779 -51.51 -28.78 9.23
CA CYS A 779 -51.01 -28.58 10.60
C CYS A 779 -49.65 -29.23 10.85
N ASP A 780 -49.33 -30.32 10.15
CA ASP A 780 -48.04 -31.00 10.25
C ASP A 780 -47.00 -30.32 9.37
N ILE A 781 -47.40 -29.80 8.21
CA ILE A 781 -46.57 -28.94 7.35
C ILE A 781 -46.15 -27.68 8.11
N SER A 782 -47.11 -27.03 8.78
CA SER A 782 -46.88 -25.84 9.61
C SER A 782 -45.83 -26.10 10.71
N ARG A 783 -45.93 -27.24 11.41
CA ARG A 783 -44.97 -27.62 12.47
C ARG A 783 -43.59 -28.02 11.93
N ARG A 784 -43.52 -28.76 10.82
CA ARG A 784 -42.25 -29.20 10.21
C ARG A 784 -41.45 -28.06 9.60
N LEU A 785 -42.13 -27.15 8.90
CA LEU A 785 -41.49 -25.98 8.26
C LEU A 785 -41.41 -24.77 9.19
N LYS A 786 -41.94 -24.87 10.40
CA LYS A 786 -42.03 -23.79 11.39
C LYS A 786 -42.67 -22.51 10.83
N VAL A 787 -43.71 -22.66 10.00
CA VAL A 787 -44.46 -21.55 9.38
C VAL A 787 -45.87 -21.53 9.95
N SER A 788 -46.47 -20.35 10.14
CA SER A 788 -47.83 -20.24 10.70
C SER A 788 -48.87 -20.97 9.85
N HIS A 789 -49.81 -21.66 10.51
CA HIS A 789 -50.87 -22.42 9.84
C HIS A 789 -51.69 -21.56 8.86
N GLY A 790 -51.98 -20.31 9.24
CA GLY A 790 -52.69 -19.37 8.38
C GLY A 790 -51.94 -19.02 7.08
N CYS A 791 -50.60 -19.01 7.11
CA CYS A 791 -49.78 -18.80 5.91
C CYS A 791 -49.81 -20.04 5.00
N VAL A 792 -49.63 -21.24 5.58
CA VAL A 792 -49.71 -22.53 4.87
C VAL A 792 -51.07 -22.68 4.18
N SER A 793 -52.17 -22.40 4.91
CA SER A 793 -53.52 -22.47 4.36
C SER A 793 -53.74 -21.49 3.21
N LYS A 794 -53.29 -20.22 3.34
CA LYS A 794 -53.42 -19.22 2.25
C LYS A 794 -52.65 -19.62 0.99
N ILE A 795 -51.47 -20.22 1.13
CA ILE A 795 -50.66 -20.68 0.00
C ILE A 795 -51.35 -21.86 -0.69
N LEU A 796 -51.78 -22.88 0.07
CA LEU A 796 -52.45 -24.05 -0.48
C LEU A 796 -53.79 -23.69 -1.14
N THR A 797 -54.61 -22.86 -0.51
CA THR A 797 -55.87 -22.37 -1.10
C THR A 797 -55.61 -21.65 -2.42
N ARG A 798 -54.65 -20.72 -2.45
CA ARG A 798 -54.28 -20.02 -3.69
C ARG A 798 -53.74 -20.97 -4.77
N TYR A 799 -52.95 -21.96 -4.39
CA TYR A 799 -52.41 -22.95 -5.32
C TYR A 799 -53.52 -23.85 -5.89
N HIS A 800 -54.49 -24.27 -5.08
CA HIS A 800 -55.67 -25.00 -5.57
C HIS A 800 -56.58 -24.16 -6.46
N GLU A 801 -56.69 -22.85 -6.21
CA GLU A 801 -57.52 -21.94 -7.00
C GLU A 801 -56.86 -21.48 -8.31
N THR A 802 -55.53 -21.29 -8.32
CA THR A 802 -54.82 -20.61 -9.43
C THR A 802 -53.65 -21.38 -10.03
N GLY A 803 -53.20 -22.47 -9.37
CA GLY A 803 -51.97 -23.20 -9.75
C GLY A 803 -50.67 -22.42 -9.53
N SER A 804 -50.72 -21.19 -9.04
CA SER A 804 -49.54 -20.32 -8.89
C SER A 804 -48.93 -20.42 -7.49
N VAL A 805 -47.61 -20.65 -7.45
CA VAL A 805 -46.81 -20.67 -6.20
C VAL A 805 -46.37 -19.27 -5.78
N LEU A 806 -46.41 -18.31 -6.72
CA LEU A 806 -45.94 -16.95 -6.51
C LEU A 806 -46.90 -16.18 -5.56
N PRO A 807 -46.37 -15.29 -4.70
CA PRO A 807 -47.21 -14.43 -3.88
C PRO A 807 -48.13 -13.59 -4.75
N GLY A 808 -49.38 -13.42 -4.30
CA GLY A 808 -50.24 -12.41 -4.88
C GLY A 808 -49.59 -11.05 -4.72
N ALA A 809 -49.65 -10.25 -5.79
CA ALA A 809 -49.20 -8.87 -5.76
C ALA A 809 -49.77 -8.20 -4.51
N ILE A 810 -48.87 -7.79 -3.61
CA ILE A 810 -49.20 -6.93 -2.47
C ILE A 810 -49.86 -5.70 -3.09
N GLY A 811 -51.12 -5.47 -2.71
CA GLY A 811 -51.94 -4.38 -3.22
C GLY A 811 -51.31 -3.03 -2.88
N GLY A 812 -50.40 -2.57 -3.73
CA GLY A 812 -50.26 -1.15 -4.00
C GLY A 812 -51.48 -0.71 -4.80
N SER A 813 -52.08 0.42 -4.41
CA SER A 813 -53.15 1.07 -5.14
C SER A 813 -52.68 1.48 -6.55
N LYS A 814 -52.73 0.54 -7.51
CA LYS A 814 -52.88 0.90 -8.92
C LYS A 814 -54.37 1.18 -9.16
N PRO A 815 -54.77 2.39 -9.58
CA PRO A 815 -56.15 2.59 -10.00
C PRO A 815 -56.42 1.67 -11.18
N ARG A 816 -57.42 0.77 -11.05
CA ARG A 816 -58.00 0.11 -12.24
C ARG A 816 -58.48 1.23 -13.13
N VAL A 817 -57.86 1.37 -14.30
CA VAL A 817 -58.09 2.47 -15.25
C VAL A 817 -59.58 2.53 -15.55
N THR A 818 -60.27 3.51 -14.98
CA THR A 818 -61.68 3.77 -15.28
C THR A 818 -61.71 4.38 -16.67
N THR A 819 -62.33 3.70 -17.63
CA THR A 819 -62.37 4.15 -19.02
C THR A 819 -63.02 5.53 -19.13
N PRO A 820 -62.60 6.40 -20.07
CA PRO A 820 -63.13 7.76 -20.20
C PRO A 820 -64.66 7.82 -20.35
N ASN A 821 -65.25 6.80 -20.97
CA ASN A 821 -66.70 6.65 -21.13
C ASN A 821 -67.45 6.54 -19.78
N VAL A 822 -66.92 5.72 -18.86
CA VAL A 822 -67.52 5.54 -17.51
C VAL A 822 -67.41 6.82 -16.70
N VAL A 823 -66.29 7.54 -16.80
CA VAL A 823 -66.10 8.85 -16.15
C VAL A 823 -67.09 9.89 -16.71
N GLY A 824 -67.33 9.89 -18.03
CA GLY A 824 -68.33 10.75 -18.67
C GLY A 824 -69.74 10.50 -18.14
N ARG A 825 -70.18 9.23 -18.10
CA ARG A 825 -71.52 8.88 -17.59
C ARG A 825 -71.71 9.18 -16.10
N ILE A 826 -70.68 9.01 -15.28
CA ILE A 826 -70.71 9.43 -13.86
C ILE A 826 -71.02 10.93 -13.72
N ARG A 827 -70.47 11.77 -14.60
CA ARG A 827 -70.76 13.21 -14.61
C ARG A 827 -72.16 13.49 -15.11
N ASP A 828 -72.60 12.85 -16.19
CA ASP A 828 -73.95 13.04 -16.74
C ASP A 828 -75.04 12.73 -15.70
N TYR A 829 -74.86 11.68 -14.89
CA TYR A 829 -75.80 11.36 -13.81
C TYR A 829 -75.81 12.43 -12.71
N LYS A 830 -74.64 12.95 -12.34
CA LYS A 830 -74.53 13.99 -11.30
C LYS A 830 -75.00 15.37 -11.78
N ILE A 831 -74.89 15.65 -13.08
CA ILE A 831 -75.40 16.88 -13.71
C ILE A 831 -76.92 16.82 -13.83
N LYS A 832 -77.48 15.66 -14.26
CA LYS A 832 -78.93 15.47 -14.36
C LYS A 832 -79.63 15.45 -13.01
N ASP A 833 -78.96 14.94 -11.97
CA ASP A 833 -79.46 14.96 -10.60
C ASP A 833 -78.33 15.27 -9.61
N PRO A 834 -78.20 16.54 -9.16
CA PRO A 834 -77.19 16.96 -8.20
C PRO A 834 -77.35 16.30 -6.82
N GLY A 835 -78.53 15.77 -6.48
CA GLY A 835 -78.81 15.09 -5.21
C GLY A 835 -78.28 13.65 -5.15
N MET A 836 -78.01 13.03 -6.29
CA MET A 836 -77.68 11.60 -6.39
C MET A 836 -76.35 11.25 -5.70
N PHE A 837 -76.37 10.27 -4.80
CA PHE A 837 -75.21 9.82 -4.03
C PHE A 837 -74.32 8.86 -4.84
N ALA A 838 -73.04 8.78 -4.48
CA ALA A 838 -72.05 7.98 -5.23
C ALA A 838 -72.36 6.48 -5.29
N TRP A 839 -73.13 5.94 -4.35
CA TRP A 839 -73.59 4.55 -4.39
C TRP A 839 -74.78 4.37 -5.36
N GLU A 840 -75.68 5.35 -5.46
CA GLU A 840 -76.80 5.36 -6.42
C GLU A 840 -76.28 5.46 -7.85
N ILE A 841 -75.25 6.30 -8.08
CA ILE A 841 -74.56 6.38 -9.38
C ILE A 841 -73.94 5.03 -9.75
N ARG A 842 -73.40 4.30 -8.76
CA ARG A 842 -72.82 2.97 -8.98
C ARG A 842 -73.88 1.96 -9.40
N GLU A 843 -75.05 1.97 -8.78
CA GLU A 843 -76.17 1.10 -9.16
C GLU A 843 -76.74 1.45 -10.52
N LYS A 844 -76.84 2.74 -10.84
CA LYS A 844 -77.33 3.22 -12.14
C LYS A 844 -76.40 2.85 -13.30
N LEU A 845 -75.08 2.85 -13.08
CA LEU A 845 -74.09 2.35 -14.05
C LEU A 845 -74.23 0.85 -14.36
N LEU A 846 -74.68 0.06 -13.39
CA LEU A 846 -74.97 -1.37 -13.57
C LEU A 846 -76.33 -1.56 -14.26
N LEU A 847 -77.35 -0.78 -13.88
CA LEU A 847 -78.69 -0.85 -14.47
C LEU A 847 -78.72 -0.43 -15.94
N ASP A 848 -77.98 0.63 -16.29
CA ASP A 848 -77.88 1.13 -17.66
C ASP A 848 -76.86 0.32 -18.51
N ASN A 849 -76.36 -0.81 -18.00
CA ASN A 849 -75.38 -1.72 -18.62
C ASN A 849 -74.11 -1.03 -19.14
N ILE A 850 -73.67 0.05 -18.49
CA ILE A 850 -72.43 0.75 -18.83
C ILE A 850 -71.23 0.02 -18.21
N CYS A 851 -71.43 -0.67 -17.09
CA CYS A 851 -70.43 -1.48 -16.41
C CYS A 851 -71.01 -2.82 -15.98
N ASP A 852 -70.19 -3.87 -16.02
CA ASP A 852 -70.50 -5.16 -15.39
C ASP A 852 -70.06 -5.18 -13.91
N LYS A 853 -70.55 -6.17 -13.14
CA LYS A 853 -70.17 -6.37 -11.72
C LYS A 853 -68.65 -6.43 -11.47
N CYS A 854 -67.86 -6.86 -12.47
CA CYS A 854 -66.40 -6.96 -12.39
C CYS A 854 -65.65 -5.66 -12.73
N ASN A 855 -66.29 -4.73 -13.47
CA ASN A 855 -65.68 -3.52 -14.01
C ASN A 855 -66.25 -2.21 -13.41
N VAL A 856 -67.34 -2.29 -12.63
CA VAL A 856 -67.93 -1.13 -11.98
C VAL A 856 -66.95 -0.51 -10.95
N PRO A 857 -66.72 0.82 -10.97
CA PRO A 857 -65.84 1.48 -10.01
C PRO A 857 -66.42 1.43 -8.59
N SER A 858 -65.55 1.54 -7.58
CA SER A 858 -65.98 1.61 -6.18
C SER A 858 -66.62 2.96 -5.84
N VAL A 859 -67.49 2.99 -4.83
CA VAL A 859 -68.19 4.21 -4.35
C VAL A 859 -67.20 5.32 -3.98
N SER A 860 -66.05 4.95 -3.42
CA SER A 860 -64.95 5.89 -3.11
C SER A 860 -64.28 6.45 -4.38
N SER A 861 -64.13 5.63 -5.43
CA SER A 861 -63.59 6.06 -6.72
C SER A 861 -64.53 7.04 -7.43
N ILE A 862 -65.84 6.76 -7.41
CA ILE A 862 -66.88 7.67 -7.95
C ILE A 862 -66.86 9.00 -7.20
N SER A 863 -66.83 8.97 -5.87
CA SER A 863 -66.73 10.17 -5.03
C SER A 863 -65.47 11.00 -5.32
N ARG A 864 -64.34 10.34 -5.60
CA ARG A 864 -63.08 11.02 -5.97
C ARG A 864 -63.15 11.63 -7.38
N ILE A 865 -63.77 10.95 -8.34
CA ILE A 865 -63.98 11.47 -9.70
C ILE A 865 -64.84 12.73 -9.69
N LEU A 866 -65.92 12.73 -8.88
CA LEU A 866 -66.82 13.87 -8.74
C LEU A 866 -66.14 15.08 -8.08
N ARG A 867 -65.20 14.86 -7.15
CA ARG A 867 -64.45 15.93 -6.47
C ARG A 867 -63.28 16.50 -7.29
N ASN A 868 -62.58 15.65 -8.05
CA ASN A 868 -61.31 16.04 -8.69
C ASN A 868 -61.46 16.54 -10.14
N LYS A 869 -62.62 16.39 -10.80
CA LYS A 869 -62.80 16.81 -12.20
C LYS A 869 -64.13 17.49 -12.53
N ILE A 870 -64.81 18.08 -11.54
CA ILE A 870 -65.92 19.02 -11.75
C ILE A 870 -65.46 20.35 -11.12
N GLY A 871 -64.73 21.15 -11.90
CA GLY A 871 -64.56 22.57 -11.59
C GLY A 871 -65.89 23.31 -11.83
N PRO A 872 -66.04 24.55 -11.32
CA PRO A 872 -67.27 25.33 -11.48
C PRO A 872 -67.61 25.57 -12.96
N LEU A 873 -68.89 25.41 -13.30
CA LEU A 873 -69.49 25.62 -14.61
C LEU A 873 -69.44 27.09 -15.05
N SER A 874 -68.77 27.40 -16.18
CA SER A 874 -69.17 28.46 -17.14
C SER A 874 -68.30 28.50 -18.42
N GLN A 875 -68.82 27.87 -19.50
CA GLN A 875 -68.82 28.27 -20.94
C GLN A 875 -67.49 28.51 -21.73
N PRO A 876 -67.49 28.48 -23.10
CA PRO A 876 -67.42 27.25 -23.90
C PRO A 876 -66.35 27.25 -25.03
N TYR A 877 -65.98 26.03 -25.47
CA TYR A 877 -65.63 25.58 -26.83
C TYR A 877 -64.82 26.48 -27.80
N ASN A 878 -63.68 25.98 -28.29
CA ASN A 878 -63.64 25.36 -29.63
C ASN A 878 -62.36 24.54 -29.86
N ASP A 879 -62.59 23.31 -30.31
CA ASP A 879 -61.64 22.40 -30.94
C ASP A 879 -61.12 22.98 -32.26
N ASN A 880 -59.87 22.68 -32.62
CA ASN A 880 -59.55 22.01 -33.90
C ASN A 880 -58.03 21.77 -34.08
N GLU A 881 -57.74 20.48 -34.25
CA GLU A 881 -56.97 19.83 -35.33
C GLU A 881 -55.58 20.31 -35.79
N GLY A 882 -54.73 19.29 -35.99
CA GLY A 882 -53.61 19.27 -36.94
C GLY A 882 -52.27 19.63 -36.32
N GLY A 883 -51.17 18.92 -36.51
CA GLY A 883 -50.86 17.84 -37.44
C GLY A 883 -49.34 17.87 -37.68
N ASN A 884 -48.73 16.70 -37.67
CA ASN A 884 -47.51 16.28 -38.36
C ASN A 884 -46.13 16.91 -38.08
N SER A 885 -45.23 15.94 -37.81
CA SER A 885 -43.89 15.72 -38.38
C SER A 885 -42.75 16.68 -38.06
N GLU A 886 -41.82 16.12 -37.27
CA GLU A 886 -40.41 15.90 -37.65
C GLU A 886 -39.80 16.87 -38.68
N GLN A 887 -38.75 17.59 -38.27
CA GLN A 887 -37.39 17.26 -38.74
C GLN A 887 -36.30 18.09 -38.05
N SER A 888 -35.20 17.37 -37.87
CA SER A 888 -33.83 17.77 -37.60
C SER A 888 -33.31 18.85 -38.55
N ASP A 889 -32.49 19.79 -38.09
CA ASP A 889 -31.04 19.61 -38.04
C ASP A 889 -30.32 20.89 -37.63
N SER A 890 -29.17 20.67 -37.00
CA SER A 890 -28.15 21.62 -36.59
C SER A 890 -27.53 22.41 -37.75
N ASN A 891 -27.21 23.69 -37.52
CA ASN A 891 -25.87 24.21 -37.78
C ASN A 891 -25.58 25.57 -37.11
N SER A 892 -24.56 25.52 -36.25
CA SER A 892 -23.45 26.44 -36.02
C SER A 892 -23.60 27.97 -35.98
N SER A 893 -22.90 28.49 -34.97
CA SER A 893 -22.07 29.71 -34.93
C SER A 893 -22.76 31.05 -34.70
N VAL A 894 -22.44 31.67 -33.57
CA VAL A 894 -22.50 33.13 -33.42
C VAL A 894 -21.24 33.62 -32.73
N ASN A 895 -20.56 34.51 -33.44
CA ASN A 895 -19.41 35.32 -33.06
C ASN A 895 -19.76 36.36 -31.99
N ILE A 896 -18.72 36.74 -31.23
CA ILE A 896 -18.64 37.85 -30.28
C ILE A 896 -18.65 39.21 -31.03
N PRO A 897 -19.23 40.26 -30.42
CA PRO A 897 -18.51 41.54 -30.16
C PRO A 897 -18.75 42.01 -28.70
N SER A 898 -17.73 42.30 -27.87
CA SER A 898 -16.84 43.49 -27.76
C SER A 898 -17.45 44.72 -27.06
N SER A 899 -17.02 44.89 -25.80
CA SER A 899 -16.57 46.07 -25.01
C SER A 899 -17.43 47.33 -24.74
N ASP A 900 -17.14 47.92 -23.55
CA ASP A 900 -17.22 49.34 -23.13
C ASP A 900 -18.54 49.80 -22.43
N GLU A 901 -18.63 50.44 -21.24
CA GLU A 901 -17.73 51.25 -20.39
C GLU A 901 -18.27 51.46 -18.92
N PHE A 902 -17.34 51.71 -17.97
CA PHE A 902 -17.34 52.53 -16.71
C PHE A 902 -18.45 52.49 -15.61
N THR A 903 -18.16 51.90 -14.42
CA THR A 903 -17.78 52.49 -13.08
C THR A 903 -18.88 53.10 -12.18
N CYS A 904 -19.00 52.65 -10.90
CA CYS A 904 -18.55 53.37 -9.69
C CYS A 904 -18.75 52.58 -8.36
N LYS A 905 -17.67 52.55 -7.56
CA LYS A 905 -17.45 52.42 -6.09
C LYS A 905 -18.60 52.04 -5.13
N ILE A 906 -18.31 51.14 -4.16
CA ILE A 906 -18.60 51.23 -2.71
C ILE A 906 -17.64 50.28 -1.95
N GLU A 907 -17.27 50.69 -0.73
CA GLU A 907 -16.13 50.36 0.15
C GLU A 907 -16.05 48.93 0.75
N PRO A 908 -14.87 48.50 1.27
CA PRO A 908 -14.68 47.19 1.89
C PRO A 908 -15.19 47.17 3.35
N PRO A 909 -15.82 46.07 3.83
CA PRO A 909 -16.05 45.92 5.25
C PRO A 909 -14.75 45.54 5.98
N THR A 910 -14.51 46.30 7.03
CA THR A 910 -13.46 46.21 8.04
C THR A 910 -13.37 44.85 8.72
N TRP A 911 -12.16 44.30 8.79
CA TRP A 911 -11.85 43.13 9.63
C TRP A 911 -11.65 43.56 11.08
N PRO A 912 -12.18 42.83 12.08
CA PRO A 912 -11.70 42.96 13.45
C PRO A 912 -10.35 42.25 13.58
N SER A 913 -9.34 43.02 13.94
CA SER A 913 -8.01 42.58 14.37
C SER A 913 -8.05 41.92 15.74
N TYR A 914 -7.56 40.68 15.85
CA TYR A 914 -7.13 40.01 17.08
C TYR A 914 -6.42 38.70 16.67
N ASP A 915 -5.29 38.25 17.19
CA ASP A 915 -4.15 38.86 17.88
C ASP A 915 -3.01 37.83 17.74
N GLN A 916 -1.82 38.27 17.35
CA GLN A 916 -0.65 37.41 17.16
C GLN A 916 0.07 37.21 18.49
N SER A 917 -0.39 36.26 19.28
CA SER A 917 0.44 35.68 20.35
C SER A 917 -0.15 34.36 20.79
N TYR A 918 0.44 33.24 20.37
CA TYR A 918 0.65 32.01 21.17
C TYR A 918 1.38 30.99 20.29
N HIS A 919 2.71 31.14 20.21
CA HIS A 919 3.59 30.02 19.91
C HIS A 919 3.81 29.19 21.19
N HIS A 920 3.88 27.88 20.99
CA HIS A 920 4.33 26.80 21.87
C HIS A 920 3.30 26.03 22.72
N ARG A 921 3.30 24.72 22.40
CA ARG A 921 3.17 23.56 23.29
C ARG A 921 1.74 23.07 23.56
N TYR A 922 1.32 22.03 22.85
CA TYR A 922 1.03 20.70 23.42
C TYR A 922 1.16 19.63 22.31
N LEU A 923 2.28 18.91 22.34
CA LEU A 923 2.41 17.56 21.79
C LEU A 923 1.61 16.63 22.70
N TYR A 924 0.69 15.85 22.13
CA TYR A 924 0.23 14.61 22.76
C TYR A 924 0.83 13.42 22.00
N PRO A 925 1.54 12.51 22.67
CA PRO A 925 1.88 11.21 22.09
C PRO A 925 0.61 10.37 22.01
N THR A 926 0.32 9.82 20.84
CA THR A 926 -0.75 8.83 20.62
C THR A 926 -0.50 7.58 21.48
N VAL A 927 -1.24 7.47 22.58
CA VAL A 927 -1.33 6.26 23.41
C VAL A 927 -2.40 5.33 22.82
N SER A 928 -2.16 4.01 22.84
CA SER A 928 -3.07 3.03 22.24
C SER A 928 -4.44 2.99 22.94
N TYR A 929 -5.49 2.81 22.14
CA TYR A 929 -6.90 2.70 22.57
C TYR A 929 -7.13 1.61 23.65
N HIS A 930 -6.26 0.61 23.71
CA HIS A 930 -6.33 -0.46 24.70
C HIS A 930 -5.89 -0.02 26.11
N GLN A 931 -4.95 0.92 26.21
CA GLN A 931 -4.54 1.53 27.49
C GLN A 931 -5.57 2.55 27.98
N GLN A 932 -6.19 3.32 27.08
CA GLN A 932 -7.29 4.22 27.44
C GLN A 932 -8.51 3.46 27.95
N LYS A 933 -8.87 2.31 27.36
CA LYS A 933 -9.99 1.51 27.84
C LYS A 933 -9.75 0.95 29.25
N GLN A 934 -8.54 0.47 29.56
CA GLN A 934 -8.21 -0.01 30.90
C GLN A 934 -8.09 1.13 31.93
N GLN A 935 -7.53 2.27 31.56
CA GLN A 935 -7.48 3.44 32.47
C GLN A 935 -8.86 4.05 32.70
N PHE A 936 -9.73 4.06 31.69
CA PHE A 936 -11.11 4.55 31.81
C PHE A 936 -12.00 3.59 32.60
N GLU A 937 -11.82 2.27 32.46
CA GLU A 937 -12.51 1.25 33.27
C GLU A 937 -12.02 1.25 34.73
N THR A 938 -10.76 1.59 34.97
CA THR A 938 -10.21 1.74 36.34
C THR A 938 -10.66 3.05 36.99
N ALA A 939 -10.76 4.14 36.22
CA ALA A 939 -11.29 5.44 36.66
C ALA A 939 -12.82 5.43 36.87
N MET A 940 -13.57 4.65 36.08
CA MET A 940 -15.00 4.39 36.28
C MET A 940 -15.25 3.54 37.54
N LYS A 941 -14.35 2.63 37.90
CA LYS A 941 -14.46 1.85 39.15
C LYS A 941 -14.09 2.66 40.40
N SER A 942 -13.24 3.68 40.29
CA SER A 942 -12.91 4.57 41.41
C SER A 942 -13.89 5.72 41.61
N SER A 943 -14.75 6.02 40.62
CA SER A 943 -15.76 7.10 40.70
C SER A 943 -17.13 6.65 41.20
N TYR A 944 -17.33 5.35 41.45
CA TYR A 944 -18.59 4.81 41.98
C TYR A 944 -18.61 4.57 43.50
N ILE A 945 -17.61 5.05 44.27
CA ILE A 945 -17.54 4.83 45.72
C ILE A 945 -17.61 6.12 46.57
N ASN A 946 -17.48 7.33 46.02
CA ASN A 946 -17.44 8.56 46.83
C ASN A 946 -18.43 9.64 46.41
N GLU A 947 -19.72 9.30 46.35
CA GLU A 947 -20.81 10.27 46.53
C GLU A 947 -21.56 9.92 47.82
N ASN A 948 -21.01 10.37 48.96
CA ASN A 948 -21.73 10.58 50.21
C ASN A 948 -20.82 11.35 51.17
N SER A 949 -20.85 12.68 51.10
CA SER A 949 -20.79 13.60 52.26
C SER A 949 -20.48 15.02 51.79
N GLU A 950 -21.53 15.85 51.78
CA GLU A 950 -21.37 17.30 51.87
C GLU A 950 -20.81 17.68 53.25
N SER A 951 -20.03 18.77 53.26
CA SER A 951 -20.14 19.92 54.18
C SER A 951 -18.83 20.37 54.82
N ASN A 952 -18.66 21.70 54.76
CA ASN A 952 -17.91 22.59 55.65
C ASN A 952 -16.52 23.08 55.23
N LEU A 953 -16.50 24.40 54.97
CA LEU A 953 -15.55 25.43 55.45
C LEU A 953 -14.06 25.24 55.10
N SER A 954 -13.23 26.25 54.83
CA SER A 954 -13.28 27.71 54.62
C SER A 954 -11.79 28.12 54.69
N HIS A 955 -11.38 29.21 54.01
CA HIS A 955 -10.14 29.97 54.28
C HIS A 955 -8.80 29.25 53.95
N ILE A 956 -7.71 29.84 53.45
CA ILE A 956 -7.11 31.18 53.36
C ILE A 956 -6.01 31.01 52.26
N ASP A 957 -6.00 31.82 51.20
CA ASP A 957 -5.15 33.01 51.01
C ASP A 957 -3.63 32.76 50.80
N HIS A 958 -3.19 33.11 49.57
CA HIS A 958 -2.17 34.13 49.27
C HIS A 958 -0.64 33.83 49.15
N TYR A 959 -0.08 34.47 48.09
CA TYR A 959 1.33 34.87 47.76
C TYR A 959 2.31 33.77 47.29
N GLN A 960 2.71 33.74 46.01
CA GLN A 960 3.63 34.60 45.23
C GLN A 960 5.14 34.27 45.34
N ASN A 961 5.69 33.97 44.15
CA ASN A 961 6.92 34.49 43.54
C ASN A 961 8.33 34.10 44.01
N SER A 962 9.20 34.10 42.98
CA SER A 962 10.66 34.25 42.92
C SER A 962 11.48 32.97 43.11
N THR A 963 11.99 32.34 42.03
CA THR A 963 13.16 32.66 41.17
C THR A 963 14.53 32.35 41.81
N VAL A 964 15.40 31.72 40.98
CA VAL A 964 16.88 31.78 40.93
C VAL A 964 17.67 30.54 41.40
N ASN A 965 18.20 29.85 40.38
CA ASN A 965 19.54 29.29 40.14
C ASN A 965 20.26 28.32 41.09
N ASN A 966 20.79 27.28 40.42
CA ASN A 966 22.13 26.69 40.53
C ASN A 966 22.54 26.04 41.86
N THR A 967 22.76 24.72 41.85
CA THR A 967 24.08 24.09 41.63
C THR A 967 24.05 22.59 41.94
N ASN A 968 24.94 21.88 41.25
CA ASN A 968 25.30 20.46 41.38
C ASN A 968 25.51 20.00 42.83
N ASN A 969 25.15 18.74 43.14
CA ASN A 969 26.09 17.76 43.71
C ASN A 969 25.51 16.34 43.85
N TYR A 970 26.20 15.41 43.19
CA TYR A 970 26.57 14.04 43.57
C TYR A 970 25.78 13.24 44.63
N THR A 971 25.04 12.23 44.13
CA THR A 971 25.10 10.78 44.48
C THR A 971 24.79 10.30 45.92
N PRO A 972 24.70 8.98 46.21
CA PRO A 972 23.41 8.30 46.39
C PRO A 972 23.29 7.63 47.77
N PHE A 973 22.08 7.37 48.27
CA PHE A 973 21.94 6.44 49.40
C PHE A 973 20.72 5.51 49.28
N PHE A 974 21.07 4.25 49.50
CA PHE A 974 20.28 3.05 49.72
C PHE A 974 19.26 3.16 50.87
N ASN A 975 18.44 2.11 50.94
CA ASN A 975 17.57 1.65 52.04
C ASN A 975 16.09 2.01 51.82
N THR A 976 15.10 1.13 52.00
CA THR A 976 15.02 -0.23 52.58
C THR A 976 13.59 -0.70 52.36
N PHE A 977 13.40 -1.99 52.03
CA PHE A 977 12.11 -2.68 52.23
C PHE A 977 11.88 -2.97 53.72
N PRO A 978 10.61 -3.12 54.15
CA PRO A 978 10.14 -4.42 54.64
C PRO A 978 8.73 -4.78 54.10
N TYR A 979 8.45 -5.98 53.59
CA TYR A 979 8.21 -7.30 54.23
C TYR A 979 6.76 -7.56 54.70
N THR A 980 6.31 -8.80 54.43
CA THR A 980 5.15 -9.58 54.94
C THR A 980 3.81 -9.45 54.19
N GLN A 981 3.05 -10.51 53.87
CA GLN A 981 3.17 -11.96 54.04
C GLN A 981 2.07 -12.71 53.24
N THR A 982 2.41 -13.91 52.69
CA THR A 982 1.62 -15.18 52.57
C THR A 982 0.29 -15.21 51.78
N SER A 983 -0.13 -16.25 51.05
CA SER A 983 0.26 -17.65 50.73
C SER A 983 -0.72 -18.13 49.61
N HIS A 984 -0.54 -19.12 48.73
CA HIS A 984 -0.25 -20.55 48.90
C HIS A 984 -0.01 -21.27 47.54
N LEU A 985 0.97 -22.21 47.54
CA LEU A 985 1.03 -23.58 46.93
C LEU A 985 0.89 -23.76 45.38
N SER A 986 1.64 -24.61 44.66
CA SER A 986 2.69 -25.61 45.01
C SER A 986 3.27 -26.33 43.77
N GLY A 987 4.58 -26.64 43.83
CA GLY A 987 5.27 -27.86 43.32
C GLY A 987 5.53 -27.98 41.81
N MET A 988 6.63 -28.55 41.30
CA MET A 988 7.84 -29.15 41.86
C MET A 988 8.94 -29.12 40.78
N ILE A 989 10.19 -28.96 41.21
CA ILE A 989 11.43 -29.19 40.45
C ILE A 989 11.86 -30.67 40.67
N PRO A 990 12.71 -31.26 39.81
CA PRO A 990 14.05 -31.55 40.33
C PRO A 990 15.20 -31.19 39.38
N TYR A 991 16.28 -30.76 40.03
CA TYR A 991 17.64 -30.52 39.54
C TYR A 991 18.30 -31.80 39.02
N TYR A 992 19.26 -31.66 38.10
CA TYR A 992 20.57 -32.29 38.26
C TYR A 992 21.68 -31.43 37.64
N SER A 993 22.68 -31.14 38.47
CA SER A 993 23.95 -30.50 38.16
C SER A 993 25.04 -31.54 37.87
N SER A 994 25.99 -31.24 36.99
CA SER A 994 27.36 -31.74 37.12
C SER A 994 28.37 -30.70 36.62
N SER A 995 29.14 -30.22 37.59
CA SER A 995 30.33 -29.39 37.55
C SER A 995 31.52 -30.06 36.87
N TYR A 996 32.30 -29.30 36.10
CA TYR A 996 33.77 -29.31 36.17
C TYR A 996 34.28 -27.92 35.79
N ALA A 997 34.80 -27.20 36.78
CA ALA A 997 35.59 -25.99 36.62
C ALA A 997 37.06 -26.36 36.85
N LEU A 998 37.96 -25.83 36.03
CA LEU A 998 39.35 -25.61 36.41
C LEU A 998 39.79 -24.29 35.78
N SER A 999 39.94 -23.32 36.67
CA SER A 999 40.50 -22.00 36.46
C SER A 999 42.00 -22.09 36.17
N LEU A 1000 42.52 -21.11 35.42
CA LEU A 1000 43.86 -20.54 35.60
C LEU A 1000 43.95 -19.25 34.76
N ALA A 1001 43.75 -18.12 35.42
CA ALA A 1001 44.46 -16.87 35.17
C ALA A 1001 45.30 -16.61 36.45
N PRO A 1002 46.33 -15.73 36.49
CA PRO A 1002 46.64 -14.62 35.56
C PRO A 1002 48.16 -14.45 35.27
N GLN A 1003 48.53 -13.52 34.38
CA GLN A 1003 49.48 -12.42 34.68
C GLN A 1003 49.79 -11.54 33.46
N ALA A 1004 49.97 -10.26 33.80
CA ALA A 1004 50.32 -9.08 33.02
C ALA A 1004 51.37 -9.26 31.90
N SER A 1005 51.07 -8.67 30.73
CA SER A 1005 51.87 -7.66 30.02
C SER A 1005 51.11 -7.15 28.80
#